data_AF-A0A7V8JFL0-F1
#
_entry.id   AF-A0A7V8JFL0-F1
#
_cell.length_a   1.000
_cell.length_b   1.000
_cell.length_c   1.000
_cell.angle_alpha   90.00
_cell.angle_beta   90.00
_cell.angle_gamma   90.00
#
_symmetry.space_group_name_H-M   'P 1'
#
loop_
_entity.id
_entity.type
_entity.pdbx_description
1 polymer ?
#
loop_
_entity_poly.entity_id
_entity_poly.type
_entity_poly.pdbx_seq_one_letter_code
_entity_poly.pdbx_strand_id
1 'polypeptide(L)'
;MVRNTGGVGRRLRIDLRRLLPLAGATLLIVIGLFCAWQAWLIADKESAAERTRTAQREAVQAIAGVVGSYQSAFRKAIGDPALAVILDDHPAVAARLRLALPQARAVDVYGPGLDEVVHADYHAFGYAKAAQLMSALGADRAVMASTLLNGGERRLTLVEPAGDMTDPRAWVWLEFPFDEIRQRFEAMSPAGGRLELHQGTDGTALLVRGSRSAELDATGQAIPGTALSVFAAMPRAFIVLPDSTLLAIVVALVGLGAGGFLLWRLVHLQPLPEDEPEEDILVADVTRKPRLPPAPSSAPVLDAPVLPPDVGNLAPSPLDPSIFRAYDIRGVAGTSLSVDTARLIGRAIGALMRERGLHEIVVGRDGRLSGPGLSHALAEGLQAAGIDVIDIGPAPTPLVYFAAFHFGTGCAVAVTASHNPADHNGFKIVIGGETLSGEAIDDLRHRIVQGDLPGDGHGSYREQSATEAYVSRVVGDISAERRLKVVIDAGNGIAGAVAPQVLEGIGCEVMPLFCDVDGGFPNHHPDPSDPHNLVDLVAAVRTTGADIGIAFDGDGDRMGVVTHEGEIVPADRLLMLFAQDVLLRNPGATIVYDVKCSAHLRPVIQEAAGVPLMWRTGHSLIKAKMRETGAALGGEMSGHFFFADGNRWYGFDDGIYAAARLLEILAGDPEERTVSELFADLPHSLATPELRLAMTDGESPRFMASFRERAAFGDARVTTIDGVRVDWPDGWGLVRASNTESALVFRFEANDGKALERVKEAFRQQVHAIDGGLSLPF
;
A
#
# COMPACT_ATOMS: atom_id res chain seq x y z
N MET A 1 -38.95 -73.62 15.44
CA MET A 1 -39.63 -72.37 15.05
C MET A 1 -38.84 -71.76 13.89
N VAL A 2 -39.51 -71.58 12.73
CA VAL A 2 -39.23 -70.58 11.66
C VAL A 2 -37.90 -70.70 10.90
N ARG A 3 -37.78 -70.63 9.57
CA ARG A 3 -38.63 -70.72 8.35
C ARG A 3 -37.60 -70.84 7.20
N ASN A 4 -37.91 -71.74 6.28
CA ASN A 4 -37.78 -71.70 4.83
C ASN A 4 -36.95 -70.60 4.10
N THR A 5 -36.41 -71.03 2.95
CA THR A 5 -35.92 -70.30 1.76
C THR A 5 -34.45 -69.85 1.70
N GLY A 6 -33.62 -70.61 0.97
CA GLY A 6 -32.30 -70.20 0.49
C GLY A 6 -32.20 -70.49 -1.01
N GLY A 7 -32.36 -69.43 -1.81
CA GLY A 7 -32.44 -69.49 -3.26
C GLY A 7 -31.16 -69.97 -3.95
N VAL A 8 -31.36 -70.62 -5.09
CA VAL A 8 -30.30 -71.00 -6.04
C VAL A 8 -29.62 -69.73 -6.55
N GLY A 9 -28.47 -69.40 -5.97
CA GLY A 9 -27.59 -68.35 -6.48
C GLY A 9 -26.93 -68.79 -7.78
N ARG A 10 -27.54 -68.45 -8.93
CA ARG A 10 -26.84 -68.44 -10.23
C ARG A 10 -25.66 -67.45 -10.11
N ARG A 11 -24.44 -67.94 -9.87
CA ARG A 11 -23.24 -67.18 -10.21
C ARG A 11 -23.22 -67.03 -11.73
N LEU A 12 -23.54 -65.83 -12.22
CA LEU A 12 -23.31 -65.43 -13.61
C LEU A 12 -21.81 -65.56 -13.89
N ARG A 13 -21.39 -66.64 -14.55
CA ARG A 13 -20.08 -66.72 -15.19
C ARG A 13 -20.09 -65.70 -16.33
N ILE A 14 -19.40 -64.59 -16.10
CA ILE A 14 -19.19 -63.52 -17.09
C ILE A 14 -18.24 -64.08 -18.16
N ASP A 15 -18.77 -64.35 -19.36
CA ASP A 15 -17.98 -64.85 -20.49
C ASP A 15 -17.16 -63.71 -21.10
N LEU A 16 -15.93 -63.52 -20.59
CA LEU A 16 -15.03 -62.46 -21.03
C LEU A 16 -14.77 -62.50 -22.54
N ARG A 17 -14.82 -63.67 -23.19
CA ARG A 17 -14.54 -63.81 -24.63
C ARG A 17 -15.62 -63.19 -25.51
N ARG A 18 -16.88 -63.12 -25.04
CA ARG A 18 -17.98 -62.43 -25.72
C ARG A 18 -18.13 -60.98 -25.27
N LEU A 19 -17.76 -60.68 -24.04
CA LEU A 19 -17.88 -59.34 -23.48
C LEU A 19 -16.76 -58.40 -23.94
N LEU A 20 -15.53 -58.89 -24.14
CA LEU A 20 -14.41 -58.07 -24.59
C LEU A 20 -14.65 -57.40 -25.96
N PRO A 21 -15.08 -58.12 -27.01
CA PRO A 21 -15.30 -57.46 -28.29
C PRO A 21 -16.61 -56.64 -28.29
N LEU A 22 -17.64 -57.03 -27.51
CA LEU A 22 -18.86 -56.22 -27.34
C LEU A 22 -18.56 -54.89 -26.63
N ALA A 23 -17.73 -54.93 -25.59
CA ALA A 23 -17.24 -53.74 -24.90
C ALA A 23 -16.39 -52.89 -25.85
N GLY A 24 -15.51 -53.51 -26.65
CA GLY A 24 -14.70 -52.81 -27.66
C GLY A 24 -15.55 -52.13 -28.74
N ALA A 25 -16.57 -52.80 -29.24
CA ALA A 25 -17.48 -52.25 -30.25
C ALA A 25 -18.34 -51.10 -29.68
N THR A 26 -18.84 -51.27 -28.46
CA THR A 26 -19.58 -50.21 -27.74
C THR A 26 -18.69 -49.00 -27.49
N LEU A 27 -17.44 -49.22 -27.05
CA LEU A 27 -16.46 -48.15 -26.81
C LEU A 27 -16.18 -47.37 -28.10
N LEU A 28 -16.00 -48.04 -29.24
CA LEU A 28 -15.75 -47.38 -30.53
C LEU A 28 -16.94 -46.56 -31.02
N ILE A 29 -18.17 -47.01 -30.80
CA ILE A 29 -19.38 -46.23 -31.13
C ILE A 29 -19.49 -45.01 -30.23
N VAL A 30 -19.24 -45.16 -28.92
CA VAL A 30 -19.23 -44.03 -27.98
C VAL A 30 -18.16 -43.01 -28.36
N ILE A 31 -16.95 -43.46 -28.70
CA ILE A 31 -15.87 -42.59 -29.21
C ILE A 31 -16.28 -41.91 -30.51
N GLY A 32 -16.90 -42.63 -31.44
CA GLY A 32 -17.38 -42.08 -32.71
C GLY A 32 -18.47 -41.01 -32.55
N LEU A 33 -19.46 -41.26 -31.67
CA LEU A 33 -20.50 -40.29 -31.32
C LEU A 33 -19.91 -39.06 -30.61
N PHE A 34 -18.97 -39.27 -29.70
CA PHE A 34 -18.23 -38.18 -29.05
C PHE A 34 -17.49 -37.33 -30.08
N CYS A 35 -16.78 -37.95 -31.03
CA CYS A 35 -16.08 -37.22 -32.09
C CYS A 35 -17.03 -36.46 -33.02
N ALA A 36 -18.22 -37.00 -33.32
CA ALA A 36 -19.24 -36.32 -34.11
C ALA A 36 -19.78 -35.07 -33.38
N TRP A 37 -20.02 -35.18 -32.07
CA TRP A 37 -20.40 -34.05 -31.24
C TRP A 37 -19.30 -32.98 -31.15
N GLN A 38 -18.04 -33.40 -31.03
CA GLN A 38 -16.87 -32.51 -31.06
C GLN A 38 -16.70 -31.80 -32.41
N ALA A 39 -16.96 -32.49 -33.53
CA ALA A 39 -16.94 -31.88 -34.86
C ALA A 39 -18.01 -30.78 -35.01
N TRP A 40 -19.21 -31.00 -34.45
CA TRP A 40 -20.26 -29.98 -34.42
C TRP A 40 -19.87 -28.77 -33.57
N LEU A 41 -19.25 -28.99 -32.39
CA LEU A 41 -18.76 -27.89 -31.54
C LEU A 41 -17.66 -27.06 -32.22
N ILE A 42 -16.74 -27.71 -32.93
CA ILE A 42 -15.69 -27.02 -33.71
C ILE A 42 -16.34 -26.15 -34.81
N ALA A 43 -17.35 -26.67 -35.51
CA ALA A 43 -18.04 -25.94 -36.57
C ALA A 43 -18.89 -24.76 -36.06
N ASP A 44 -19.53 -24.86 -34.89
CA ASP A 44 -20.39 -23.78 -34.34
C ASP A 44 -19.59 -22.70 -33.57
N LYS A 45 -18.32 -22.96 -33.22
CA LYS A 45 -17.46 -22.05 -32.43
C LYS A 45 -17.41 -20.61 -32.98
N GLU A 46 -17.14 -20.46 -34.28
CA GLU A 46 -17.06 -19.14 -34.93
C GLU A 46 -18.42 -18.45 -35.00
N SER A 47 -19.47 -19.20 -35.31
CA SER A 47 -20.84 -18.68 -35.38
C SER A 47 -21.36 -18.24 -34.00
N ALA A 48 -20.99 -18.96 -32.94
CA ALA A 48 -21.35 -18.61 -31.56
C ALA A 48 -20.62 -17.35 -31.08
N ALA A 49 -19.32 -17.23 -31.38
CA ALA A 49 -18.54 -16.03 -31.07
C ALA A 49 -19.08 -14.78 -31.79
N GLU A 50 -19.43 -14.88 -33.08
CA GLU A 50 -19.97 -13.74 -33.84
C GLU A 50 -21.35 -13.29 -33.34
N ARG A 51 -22.20 -14.22 -32.89
CA ARG A 51 -23.48 -13.88 -32.24
C ARG A 51 -23.26 -13.11 -30.94
N THR A 52 -22.29 -13.50 -30.11
CA THR A 52 -21.96 -12.77 -28.87
C THR A 52 -21.39 -11.38 -29.16
N ARG A 53 -20.51 -11.23 -30.15
CA ARG A 53 -19.99 -9.91 -30.59
C ARG A 53 -21.07 -9.00 -31.18
N THR A 54 -22.04 -9.57 -31.87
CA THR A 54 -23.19 -8.80 -32.38
C THR A 54 -24.03 -8.27 -31.22
N ALA A 55 -24.31 -9.09 -30.22
CA ALA A 55 -24.99 -8.65 -29.00
C ALA A 55 -24.20 -7.58 -28.21
N GLN A 56 -22.86 -7.64 -28.21
CA GLN A 56 -22.00 -6.60 -27.64
C GLN A 56 -22.20 -5.25 -28.35
N ARG A 57 -22.15 -5.24 -29.69
CA ARG A 57 -22.35 -4.03 -30.51
C ARG A 57 -23.75 -3.43 -30.31
N GLU A 58 -24.77 -4.28 -30.27
CA GLU A 58 -26.16 -3.86 -30.01
C GLU A 58 -26.31 -3.25 -28.60
N ALA A 59 -25.68 -3.85 -27.59
CA ALA A 59 -25.68 -3.32 -26.23
C ALA A 59 -25.02 -1.92 -26.17
N VAL A 60 -23.87 -1.76 -26.83
CA VAL A 60 -23.16 -0.47 -26.91
C VAL A 60 -24.04 0.59 -27.56
N GLN A 61 -24.68 0.28 -28.69
CA GLN A 61 -25.57 1.22 -29.39
C GLN A 61 -26.81 1.58 -28.55
N ALA A 62 -27.41 0.59 -27.89
CA ALA A 62 -28.60 0.81 -27.07
C ALA A 62 -28.29 1.73 -25.86
N ILE A 63 -27.17 1.51 -25.18
CA ILE A 63 -26.76 2.33 -24.02
C ILE A 63 -26.34 3.74 -24.48
N ALA A 64 -25.57 3.84 -25.58
CA ALA A 64 -25.21 5.13 -26.17
C ALA A 64 -26.46 5.96 -26.54
N GLY A 65 -27.50 5.31 -27.05
CA GLY A 65 -28.78 5.95 -27.37
C GLY A 65 -29.48 6.55 -26.14
N VAL A 66 -29.47 5.85 -24.99
CA VAL A 66 -30.05 6.36 -23.74
C VAL A 66 -29.29 7.59 -23.26
N VAL A 67 -27.97 7.51 -23.14
CA VAL A 67 -27.15 8.63 -22.66
C VAL A 67 -27.26 9.83 -23.61
N GLY A 68 -27.18 9.59 -24.92
CA GLY A 68 -27.35 10.63 -25.94
C GLY A 68 -28.72 11.31 -25.88
N SER A 69 -29.77 10.60 -25.48
CA SER A 69 -31.11 11.20 -25.28
C SER A 69 -31.14 12.18 -24.11
N TYR A 70 -30.48 11.86 -23.00
CA TYR A 70 -30.38 12.75 -21.83
C TYR A 70 -29.55 13.99 -22.13
N GLN A 71 -28.41 13.83 -22.79
CA GLN A 71 -27.57 14.95 -23.22
C GLN A 71 -28.30 15.85 -24.23
N SER A 72 -29.08 15.27 -25.14
CA SER A 72 -29.88 16.04 -26.10
C SER A 72 -31.01 16.81 -25.43
N ALA A 73 -31.67 16.19 -24.44
CA ALA A 73 -32.69 16.85 -23.63
C ALA A 73 -32.09 18.02 -22.82
N PHE A 74 -30.92 17.82 -22.22
CA PHE A 74 -30.19 18.89 -21.52
C PHE A 74 -29.83 20.03 -22.48
N ARG A 75 -29.21 19.74 -23.63
CA ARG A 75 -28.85 20.76 -24.63
C ARG A 75 -30.04 21.57 -25.11
N LYS A 76 -31.22 20.95 -25.25
CA LYS A 76 -32.46 21.66 -25.56
C LYS A 76 -32.93 22.55 -24.40
N ALA A 77 -32.81 22.07 -23.15
CA ALA A 77 -33.22 22.80 -21.96
C ALA A 77 -32.32 24.02 -21.71
N ILE A 78 -30.99 23.85 -21.74
CA ILE A 78 -30.03 24.93 -21.49
C ILE A 78 -30.05 26.00 -22.60
N GLY A 79 -30.48 25.63 -23.81
CA GLY A 79 -30.67 26.55 -24.93
C GLY A 79 -31.92 27.43 -24.85
N ASP A 80 -32.77 27.33 -23.81
CA ASP A 80 -33.88 28.26 -23.58
C ASP A 80 -33.31 29.68 -23.34
N PRO A 81 -33.67 30.69 -24.17
CA PRO A 81 -33.19 32.07 -23.98
C PRO A 81 -33.47 32.64 -22.59
N ALA A 82 -34.50 32.15 -21.89
CA ALA A 82 -34.80 32.57 -20.53
C ALA A 82 -33.80 32.06 -19.49
N LEU A 83 -33.11 30.94 -19.75
CA LEU A 83 -32.03 30.42 -18.89
C LEU A 83 -30.74 31.22 -19.07
N ALA A 84 -30.44 31.69 -20.29
CA ALA A 84 -29.26 32.49 -20.58
C ALA A 84 -29.16 33.80 -19.77
N VAL A 85 -30.31 34.37 -19.39
CA VAL A 85 -30.41 35.63 -18.62
C VAL A 85 -30.11 35.43 -17.14
N ILE A 86 -30.27 34.21 -16.62
CA ILE A 86 -30.16 33.89 -15.18
C ILE A 86 -29.00 32.96 -14.86
N LEU A 87 -28.04 32.77 -15.77
CA LEU A 87 -26.94 31.80 -15.60
C LEU A 87 -26.10 32.02 -14.34
N ASP A 88 -26.00 33.25 -13.84
CA ASP A 88 -25.25 33.59 -12.63
C ASP A 88 -26.04 33.29 -11.33
N ASP A 89 -27.34 32.98 -11.41
CA ASP A 89 -28.19 32.56 -10.30
C ASP A 89 -28.33 31.03 -10.30
N HIS A 90 -27.31 30.35 -9.76
CA HIS A 90 -27.20 28.88 -9.76
C HIS A 90 -28.46 28.18 -9.21
N PRO A 91 -29.05 28.60 -8.07
CA PRO A 91 -30.31 28.03 -7.57
C PRO A 91 -31.49 28.16 -8.56
N ALA A 92 -31.65 29.31 -9.21
CA ALA A 92 -32.73 29.54 -10.18
C ALA A 92 -32.54 28.71 -11.46
N VAL A 93 -31.31 28.58 -11.96
CA VAL A 93 -30.94 27.71 -13.08
C VAL A 93 -31.28 26.26 -12.76
N ALA A 94 -30.83 25.77 -11.60
CA ALA A 94 -31.09 24.40 -11.16
C ALA A 94 -32.61 24.12 -11.07
N ALA A 95 -33.39 25.03 -10.49
CA ALA A 95 -34.85 24.88 -10.39
C ALA A 95 -35.53 24.78 -11.76
N ARG A 96 -35.11 25.60 -12.73
CA ARG A 96 -35.69 25.61 -14.08
C ARG A 96 -35.27 24.41 -14.91
N LEU A 97 -34.01 23.96 -14.77
CA LEU A 97 -33.54 22.72 -15.40
C LEU A 97 -34.25 21.48 -14.85
N ARG A 98 -34.55 21.42 -13.54
CA ARG A 98 -35.37 20.33 -12.95
C ARG A 98 -36.78 20.26 -13.56
N LEU A 99 -37.39 21.39 -13.91
CA LEU A 99 -38.69 21.41 -14.60
C LEU A 99 -38.57 20.95 -16.06
N ALA A 100 -37.49 21.30 -16.75
CA ALA A 100 -37.25 20.92 -18.14
C ALA A 100 -36.78 19.47 -18.31
N LEU A 101 -36.18 18.89 -17.26
CA LEU A 101 -35.65 17.53 -17.21
C LEU A 101 -36.35 16.72 -16.09
N PRO A 102 -37.64 16.36 -16.26
CA PRO A 102 -38.40 15.65 -15.22
C PRO A 102 -37.82 14.27 -14.85
N GLN A 103 -36.99 13.70 -15.72
CA GLN A 103 -36.28 12.45 -15.50
C GLN A 103 -34.98 12.61 -14.68
N ALA A 104 -34.49 13.82 -14.45
CA ALA A 104 -33.32 14.08 -13.60
C ALA A 104 -33.70 13.98 -12.12
N ARG A 105 -32.95 13.19 -11.35
CA ARG A 105 -33.10 13.03 -9.89
C ARG A 105 -32.47 14.18 -9.12
N ALA A 106 -31.34 14.67 -9.61
CA ALA A 106 -30.63 15.83 -9.07
C ALA A 106 -30.08 16.68 -10.22
N VAL A 107 -30.00 17.99 -9.96
CA VAL A 107 -29.45 18.99 -10.87
C VAL A 107 -28.77 20.02 -9.99
N ASP A 108 -27.46 20.13 -10.09
CA ASP A 108 -26.66 21.09 -9.30
C ASP A 108 -25.81 21.92 -10.26
N VAL A 109 -25.61 23.20 -9.93
CA VAL A 109 -24.96 24.18 -10.80
C VAL A 109 -23.80 24.81 -10.04
N TYR A 110 -22.66 24.90 -10.70
CA TYR A 110 -21.38 25.33 -10.13
C TYR A 110 -20.75 26.44 -10.97
N GLY A 111 -19.92 27.27 -10.34
CA GLY A 111 -19.20 28.33 -11.02
C GLY A 111 -18.23 27.80 -12.09
N PRO A 112 -17.76 28.67 -12.99
CA PRO A 112 -16.91 28.28 -14.12
C PRO A 112 -15.54 27.75 -13.67
N GLY A 113 -15.01 28.29 -12.57
CA GLY A 113 -13.76 27.83 -11.94
C GLY A 113 -13.91 26.66 -10.97
N LEU A 114 -15.15 26.22 -10.69
CA LEU A 114 -15.46 25.18 -9.70
C LEU A 114 -14.84 25.41 -8.31
N ASP A 115 -14.63 26.67 -7.91
CA ASP A 115 -14.06 27.01 -6.60
C ASP A 115 -14.86 26.37 -5.45
N GLU A 116 -16.19 26.26 -5.62
CA GLU A 116 -17.08 25.62 -4.64
C GLU A 116 -16.84 24.11 -4.51
N VAL A 117 -16.26 23.47 -5.54
CA VAL A 117 -15.87 22.05 -5.53
C VAL A 117 -14.45 21.90 -5.00
N VAL A 118 -13.53 22.79 -5.36
CA VAL A 118 -12.14 22.76 -4.90
C VAL A 118 -12.06 22.86 -3.37
N HIS A 119 -12.93 23.66 -2.75
CA HIS A 119 -12.94 23.91 -1.31
C HIS A 119 -14.02 23.13 -0.55
N ALA A 120 -14.67 22.14 -1.20
CA ALA A 120 -15.71 21.35 -0.57
C ALA A 120 -15.14 20.28 0.38
N ASP A 121 -15.86 20.00 1.46
CA ASP A 121 -15.70 18.75 2.20
C ASP A 121 -16.20 17.58 1.32
N TYR A 122 -15.27 16.80 0.76
CA TYR A 122 -15.59 15.70 -0.17
C TYR A 122 -16.35 14.53 0.46
N HIS A 123 -16.25 14.36 1.77
CA HIS A 123 -17.05 13.35 2.47
C HIS A 123 -18.54 13.71 2.42
N ALA A 124 -18.87 14.99 2.63
CA ALA A 124 -20.25 15.49 2.51
C ALA A 124 -20.68 15.73 1.06
N PHE A 125 -19.76 16.19 0.19
CA PHE A 125 -20.03 16.57 -1.20
C PHE A 125 -20.16 15.36 -2.14
N GLY A 126 -19.45 14.27 -1.83
CA GLY A 126 -19.41 13.04 -2.59
C GLY A 126 -18.24 12.99 -3.57
N TYR A 127 -17.27 12.12 -3.29
CA TYR A 127 -16.03 11.93 -4.06
C TYR A 127 -16.24 11.72 -5.57
N ALA A 128 -17.17 10.84 -5.95
CA ALA A 128 -17.43 10.55 -7.38
C ALA A 128 -17.97 11.78 -8.14
N LYS A 129 -18.73 12.64 -7.45
CA LYS A 129 -19.29 13.88 -8.01
C LYS A 129 -18.21 14.95 -8.13
N ALA A 130 -17.37 15.11 -7.10
CA ALA A 130 -16.22 16.01 -7.12
C ALA A 130 -15.25 15.64 -8.25
N ALA A 131 -14.84 14.38 -8.36
CA ALA A 131 -13.92 13.92 -9.41
C ALA A 131 -14.48 14.16 -10.83
N GLN A 132 -15.77 13.90 -11.05
CA GLN A 132 -16.41 14.15 -12.34
C GLN A 132 -16.44 15.65 -12.68
N LEU A 133 -16.73 16.52 -11.70
CA LEU A 133 -16.70 17.97 -11.87
C LEU A 133 -15.28 18.48 -12.11
N MET A 134 -14.30 18.03 -11.32
CA MET A 134 -12.90 18.43 -11.47
C MET A 134 -12.30 18.00 -12.81
N SER A 135 -12.76 16.88 -13.40
CA SER A 135 -12.35 16.48 -14.76
C SER A 135 -12.81 17.44 -15.87
N ALA A 136 -13.71 18.37 -15.56
CA ALA A 136 -14.14 19.43 -16.44
C ALA A 136 -13.14 20.60 -16.51
N LEU A 137 -12.30 20.77 -15.48
CA LEU A 137 -11.23 21.78 -15.47
C LEU A 137 -10.09 21.33 -16.39
N GLY A 138 -9.95 22.01 -17.53
CA GLY A 138 -8.86 21.76 -18.50
C GLY A 138 -9.20 20.77 -19.62
N ALA A 139 -10.47 20.41 -19.81
CA ALA A 139 -10.88 19.53 -20.90
C ALA A 139 -11.28 20.31 -22.17
N ASP A 140 -10.53 20.13 -23.27
CA ASP A 140 -10.93 20.60 -24.62
C ASP A 140 -12.11 19.79 -25.22
N ARG A 141 -12.70 18.86 -24.44
CA ARG A 141 -13.73 17.91 -24.88
C ARG A 141 -14.78 17.69 -23.80
N ALA A 142 -15.98 17.25 -24.21
CA ALA A 142 -17.08 16.93 -23.31
C ALA A 142 -16.65 15.91 -22.22
N VAL A 143 -17.05 16.17 -20.98
CA VAL A 143 -16.82 15.29 -19.84
C VAL A 143 -17.58 13.98 -20.05
N MET A 144 -16.92 12.86 -19.80
CA MET A 144 -17.54 11.55 -19.98
C MET A 144 -18.62 11.29 -18.93
N ALA A 145 -19.78 10.80 -19.37
CA ALA A 145 -20.81 10.30 -18.47
C ALA A 145 -20.27 9.11 -17.65
N SER A 146 -20.60 9.06 -16.35
CA SER A 146 -20.17 7.97 -15.46
C SER A 146 -21.34 7.48 -14.61
N THR A 147 -21.12 6.46 -13.78
CA THR A 147 -22.09 6.01 -12.79
C THR A 147 -21.53 6.18 -11.40
N LEU A 148 -22.42 6.49 -10.45
CA LEU A 148 -22.13 6.49 -9.03
C LEU A 148 -23.10 5.57 -8.28
N LEU A 149 -22.71 5.18 -7.08
CA LEU A 149 -23.57 4.45 -6.15
C LEU A 149 -23.99 5.39 -5.03
N ASN A 150 -25.30 5.65 -4.91
CA ASN A 150 -25.85 6.50 -3.87
C ASN A 150 -26.94 5.74 -3.12
N GLY A 151 -26.76 5.52 -1.81
CA GLY A 151 -27.73 4.78 -0.98
C GLY A 151 -28.00 3.33 -1.44
N GLY A 152 -27.02 2.69 -2.10
CA GLY A 152 -27.17 1.34 -2.67
C GLY A 152 -27.85 1.29 -4.04
N GLU A 153 -28.32 2.42 -4.57
CA GLU A 153 -28.89 2.54 -5.91
C GLU A 153 -27.86 3.13 -6.88
N ARG A 154 -27.69 2.50 -8.04
CA ARG A 154 -26.78 3.02 -9.08
C ARG A 154 -27.47 4.14 -9.85
N ARG A 155 -26.73 5.20 -10.13
CA ARG A 155 -27.18 6.40 -10.86
C ARG A 155 -26.24 6.69 -12.01
N LEU A 156 -26.77 7.23 -13.10
CA LEU A 156 -25.98 7.77 -14.20
C LEU A 156 -25.76 9.26 -13.94
N THR A 157 -24.54 9.75 -14.11
CA THR A 157 -24.19 11.15 -13.86
C THR A 157 -23.55 11.80 -15.08
N LEU A 158 -23.91 13.04 -15.31
CA LEU A 158 -23.46 13.86 -16.44
C LEU A 158 -22.96 15.21 -15.91
N VAL A 159 -21.88 15.71 -16.51
CA VAL A 159 -21.40 17.09 -16.33
C VAL A 159 -21.43 17.76 -17.69
N GLU A 160 -22.23 18.82 -17.81
CA GLU A 160 -22.41 19.55 -19.06
C GLU A 160 -22.24 21.05 -18.81
N PRO A 161 -21.59 21.80 -19.71
CA PRO A 161 -21.42 23.22 -19.52
C PRO A 161 -22.72 23.98 -19.82
N ALA A 162 -22.93 25.06 -19.09
CA ALA A 162 -23.90 26.09 -19.41
C ALA A 162 -23.20 27.20 -20.20
N GLY A 163 -23.25 27.11 -21.53
CA GLY A 163 -22.59 28.06 -22.43
C GLY A 163 -21.75 27.36 -23.49
N ASP A 164 -20.67 28.03 -23.92
CA ASP A 164 -19.67 27.43 -24.82
C ASP A 164 -18.85 26.38 -24.05
N MET A 165 -18.44 25.31 -24.72
CA MET A 165 -17.56 24.28 -24.15
C MET A 165 -16.17 24.83 -23.82
N THR A 166 -15.71 25.83 -24.56
CA THR A 166 -14.35 26.41 -24.45
C THR A 166 -14.24 27.52 -23.41
N ASP A 167 -15.37 28.13 -23.04
CA ASP A 167 -15.48 29.15 -21.99
C ASP A 167 -16.86 29.00 -21.29
N PRO A 168 -17.01 27.96 -20.46
CA PRO A 168 -18.28 27.68 -19.79
C PRO A 168 -18.55 28.74 -18.74
N ARG A 169 -19.76 29.29 -18.70
CA ARG A 169 -20.16 30.26 -17.66
C ARG A 169 -20.52 29.60 -16.34
N ALA A 170 -20.94 28.34 -16.40
CA ALA A 170 -21.21 27.49 -15.26
C ALA A 170 -21.14 26.01 -15.68
N TRP A 171 -20.94 25.13 -14.72
CA TRP A 171 -20.99 23.68 -14.91
C TRP A 171 -22.24 23.12 -14.27
N VAL A 172 -22.97 22.28 -15.02
CA VAL A 172 -24.18 21.62 -14.52
C VAL A 172 -23.91 20.14 -14.31
N TRP A 173 -24.05 19.70 -13.08
CA TRP A 173 -24.03 18.29 -12.71
C TRP A 173 -25.45 17.73 -12.65
N LEU A 174 -25.69 16.61 -13.32
CA LEU A 174 -27.00 15.99 -13.47
C LEU A 174 -26.95 14.52 -13.01
N GLU A 175 -27.97 14.08 -12.28
CA GLU A 175 -28.15 12.68 -11.90
C GLU A 175 -29.41 12.10 -12.57
N PHE A 176 -29.28 10.96 -13.25
CA PHE A 176 -30.37 10.24 -13.90
C PHE A 176 -30.50 8.80 -13.36
N PRO A 177 -31.70 8.19 -13.43
CA PRO A 177 -31.89 6.78 -13.08
C PRO A 177 -31.06 5.84 -13.97
N PHE A 178 -30.47 4.81 -13.38
CA PHE A 178 -29.71 3.79 -14.12
C PHE A 178 -30.61 2.66 -14.68
N ASP A 179 -31.89 2.64 -14.33
CA ASP A 179 -32.79 1.53 -14.67
C ASP A 179 -33.00 1.36 -16.18
N GLU A 180 -33.02 2.45 -16.95
CA GLU A 180 -33.16 2.35 -18.41
C GLU A 180 -31.92 1.68 -19.04
N ILE A 181 -30.71 2.04 -18.59
CA ILE A 181 -29.46 1.37 -19.02
C ILE A 181 -29.50 -0.11 -18.64
N ARG A 182 -29.92 -0.43 -17.40
CA ARG A 182 -30.05 -1.80 -16.93
C ARG A 182 -31.03 -2.60 -17.81
N GLN A 183 -32.22 -2.07 -18.08
CA GLN A 183 -33.22 -2.75 -18.90
C GLN A 183 -32.73 -2.98 -20.34
N ARG A 184 -32.07 -1.99 -20.96
CA ARG A 184 -31.50 -2.12 -22.30
C ARG A 184 -30.41 -3.19 -22.34
N PHE A 185 -29.56 -3.25 -21.32
CA PHE A 185 -28.49 -4.24 -21.22
C PHE A 185 -29.04 -5.65 -20.96
N GLU A 186 -30.00 -5.80 -20.04
CA GLU A 186 -30.59 -7.10 -19.67
C GLU A 186 -31.44 -7.71 -20.79
N ALA A 187 -32.00 -6.88 -21.67
CA ALA A 187 -32.72 -7.31 -22.87
C ALA A 187 -31.81 -8.00 -23.91
N MET A 188 -30.48 -7.83 -23.81
CA MET A 188 -29.53 -8.42 -24.75
C MET A 188 -29.33 -9.91 -24.47
N SER A 189 -29.37 -10.72 -25.52
CA SER A 189 -29.14 -12.17 -25.45
C SER A 189 -27.76 -12.52 -26.03
N PRO A 190 -26.78 -12.93 -25.21
CA PRO A 190 -25.41 -13.20 -25.68
C PRO A 190 -25.23 -14.53 -26.41
N ALA A 191 -26.32 -15.22 -26.77
CA ALA A 191 -26.34 -16.44 -27.60
C ALA A 191 -25.34 -17.54 -27.17
N GLY A 192 -25.20 -17.76 -25.86
CA GLY A 192 -24.30 -18.76 -25.25
C GLY A 192 -23.03 -18.18 -24.61
N GLY A 193 -22.63 -16.96 -25.00
CA GLY A 193 -21.56 -16.19 -24.35
C GLY A 193 -22.01 -15.43 -23.11
N ARG A 194 -21.24 -14.42 -22.70
CA ARG A 194 -21.57 -13.47 -21.62
C ARG A 194 -21.24 -12.04 -22.05
N LEU A 195 -22.06 -11.08 -21.65
CA LEU A 195 -21.77 -9.66 -21.75
C LEU A 195 -21.57 -9.11 -20.35
N GLU A 196 -20.63 -8.19 -20.23
CA GLU A 196 -20.36 -7.48 -18.98
C GLU A 196 -20.27 -5.98 -19.26
N LEU A 197 -21.03 -5.18 -18.54
CA LEU A 197 -20.92 -3.72 -18.58
C LEU A 197 -19.94 -3.29 -17.50
N HIS A 198 -18.91 -2.54 -17.84
CA HIS A 198 -17.86 -2.06 -16.94
C HIS A 198 -17.81 -0.53 -16.96
N GLN A 199 -17.24 0.06 -15.91
CA GLN A 199 -16.88 1.48 -15.84
C GLN A 199 -15.41 1.57 -15.49
N GLY A 200 -14.61 2.23 -16.35
CA GLY A 200 -13.15 2.20 -16.22
C GLY A 200 -12.54 0.84 -16.62
N THR A 201 -11.25 0.68 -16.32
CA THR A 201 -10.45 -0.51 -16.62
C THR A 201 -10.43 -1.54 -15.49
N ASP A 202 -11.03 -1.21 -14.34
CA ASP A 202 -11.11 -2.08 -13.18
C ASP A 202 -12.06 -3.24 -13.47
N GLY A 203 -11.58 -4.48 -13.35
CA GLY A 203 -12.28 -5.72 -13.75
C GLY A 203 -13.57 -6.07 -12.99
N THR A 204 -14.26 -5.11 -12.36
CA THR A 204 -15.56 -5.32 -11.70
C THR A 204 -16.72 -4.93 -12.62
N ALA A 205 -17.44 -5.93 -13.12
CA ALA A 205 -18.61 -5.71 -13.96
C ALA A 205 -19.78 -5.07 -13.18
N LEU A 206 -20.30 -3.95 -13.69
CA LEU A 206 -21.50 -3.27 -13.22
C LEU A 206 -22.77 -4.10 -13.44
N LEU A 207 -22.86 -4.74 -14.61
CA LEU A 207 -23.94 -5.64 -14.99
C LEU A 207 -23.35 -6.84 -15.73
N VAL A 208 -23.89 -8.02 -15.48
CA VAL A 208 -23.44 -9.27 -16.12
C VAL A 208 -24.64 -10.01 -16.68
N ARG A 209 -24.57 -10.41 -17.95
CA ARG A 209 -25.62 -11.18 -18.62
C ARG A 209 -25.04 -12.32 -19.43
N GLY A 210 -25.45 -13.56 -19.19
CA GLY A 210 -25.04 -14.73 -19.97
C GLY A 210 -24.33 -15.82 -19.17
N SER A 211 -23.54 -16.65 -19.84
CA SER A 211 -22.97 -17.87 -19.25
C SER A 211 -21.75 -17.61 -18.36
N ARG A 212 -21.75 -18.17 -17.15
CA ARG A 212 -20.58 -18.12 -16.23
C ARG A 212 -19.35 -18.89 -16.74
N SER A 213 -19.55 -19.85 -17.64
CA SER A 213 -18.45 -20.65 -18.21
C SER A 213 -17.75 -19.99 -19.41
N ALA A 214 -18.26 -18.84 -19.88
CA ALA A 214 -17.66 -18.08 -20.96
C ALA A 214 -16.40 -17.34 -20.50
N GLU A 215 -15.43 -17.22 -21.40
CA GLU A 215 -14.10 -16.65 -21.15
C GLU A 215 -14.02 -15.22 -21.69
N LEU A 216 -13.65 -14.27 -20.84
CA LEU A 216 -13.73 -12.83 -21.14
C LEU A 216 -12.68 -12.44 -22.19
N ASP A 217 -13.11 -11.75 -23.24
CA ASP A 217 -12.19 -11.09 -24.17
C ASP A 217 -11.55 -9.88 -23.47
N ALA A 218 -10.22 -9.73 -23.58
CA ALA A 218 -9.48 -8.67 -22.89
C ALA A 218 -9.81 -7.27 -23.42
N THR A 219 -10.37 -7.18 -24.63
CA THR A 219 -10.75 -5.91 -25.27
C THR A 219 -12.24 -5.63 -25.18
N GLY A 220 -12.61 -4.68 -24.30
CA GLY A 220 -13.97 -4.13 -24.20
C GLY A 220 -14.27 -3.11 -25.30
N GLN A 221 -15.55 -2.97 -25.67
CA GLN A 221 -16.00 -1.94 -26.61
C GLN A 221 -16.53 -0.73 -25.84
N ALA A 222 -15.87 0.42 -25.99
CA ALA A 222 -16.26 1.67 -25.34
C ALA A 222 -17.61 2.20 -25.84
N ILE A 223 -18.41 2.72 -24.93
CA ILE A 223 -19.67 3.39 -25.22
C ILE A 223 -19.37 4.89 -25.43
N PRO A 224 -19.60 5.44 -26.65
CA PRO A 224 -19.26 6.83 -26.96
C PRO A 224 -19.86 7.84 -25.99
N GLY A 225 -19.05 8.81 -25.55
CA GLY A 225 -19.47 9.88 -24.62
C GLY A 225 -19.57 9.46 -23.16
N THR A 226 -19.10 8.26 -22.81
CA THR A 226 -19.19 7.71 -21.45
C THR A 226 -17.89 7.03 -21.03
N ALA A 227 -17.70 6.86 -19.72
CA ALA A 227 -16.65 6.04 -19.13
C ALA A 227 -17.01 4.53 -19.10
N LEU A 228 -18.08 4.12 -19.79
CA LEU A 228 -18.60 2.76 -19.79
C LEU A 228 -18.10 1.96 -20.99
N SER A 229 -17.86 0.67 -20.79
CA SER A 229 -17.49 -0.27 -21.84
C SER A 229 -18.26 -1.58 -21.71
N VAL A 230 -18.59 -2.21 -22.83
CA VAL A 230 -19.20 -3.55 -22.84
C VAL A 230 -18.15 -4.57 -23.25
N PHE A 231 -17.92 -5.56 -22.40
CA PHE A 231 -17.05 -6.70 -22.66
C PHE A 231 -17.87 -7.90 -23.11
N ALA A 232 -17.30 -8.71 -24.01
CA ALA A 232 -17.89 -9.95 -24.47
C ALA A 232 -17.02 -11.13 -24.01
N ALA A 233 -17.60 -12.09 -23.31
CA ALA A 233 -16.99 -13.37 -23.01
C ALA A 233 -17.49 -14.41 -24.01
N MET A 234 -16.55 -15.06 -24.69
CA MET A 234 -16.87 -16.04 -25.73
C MET A 234 -17.31 -17.36 -25.10
N PRO A 235 -18.31 -18.05 -25.67
CA PRO A 235 -18.72 -19.36 -25.20
C PRO A 235 -17.56 -20.36 -25.28
N ARG A 236 -17.22 -20.98 -24.15
CA ARG A 236 -16.17 -21.99 -24.09
C ARG A 236 -16.73 -23.34 -24.52
N ALA A 237 -16.37 -23.80 -25.71
CA ALA A 237 -16.62 -25.16 -26.14
C ALA A 237 -15.50 -26.07 -25.60
N PHE A 238 -15.86 -27.12 -24.88
CA PHE A 238 -14.90 -28.14 -24.44
C PHE A 238 -14.51 -29.02 -25.65
N ILE A 239 -13.47 -28.61 -26.37
CA ILE A 239 -12.95 -29.28 -27.56
C ILE A 239 -11.67 -30.02 -27.20
N VAL A 240 -11.70 -31.35 -27.35
CA VAL A 240 -10.57 -32.27 -27.06
C VAL A 240 -9.85 -32.69 -28.34
N LEU A 241 -10.52 -32.62 -29.49
CA LEU A 241 -9.94 -32.94 -30.80
C LEU A 241 -9.14 -31.75 -31.38
N PRO A 242 -8.16 -32.01 -32.27
CA PRO A 242 -7.49 -30.94 -33.01
C PRO A 242 -8.50 -30.04 -33.73
N ASP A 243 -8.19 -28.74 -33.87
CA ASP A 243 -9.06 -27.71 -34.45
C ASP A 243 -9.20 -27.88 -35.98
N SER A 244 -9.81 -29.00 -36.40
CA SER A 244 -10.06 -29.37 -37.78
C SER A 244 -11.35 -30.15 -37.88
N THR A 245 -12.40 -29.47 -38.37
CA THR A 245 -13.73 -30.05 -38.57
C THR A 245 -13.67 -31.28 -39.48
N LEU A 246 -12.85 -31.24 -40.54
CA LEU A 246 -12.69 -32.35 -41.47
C LEU A 246 -12.09 -33.59 -40.79
N LEU A 247 -11.02 -33.41 -40.02
CA LEU A 247 -10.37 -34.51 -39.30
C LEU A 247 -11.32 -35.10 -38.25
N ALA A 248 -12.04 -34.27 -37.50
CA ALA A 248 -13.00 -34.71 -36.51
C ALA A 248 -14.16 -35.52 -37.12
N ILE A 249 -14.68 -35.10 -38.29
CA ILE A 249 -15.70 -35.85 -39.05
C ILE A 249 -15.15 -37.21 -39.50
N VAL A 250 -13.93 -37.25 -40.04
CA VAL A 250 -13.31 -38.51 -40.52
C VAL A 250 -13.14 -39.49 -39.36
N VAL A 251 -12.61 -39.04 -38.22
CA VAL A 251 -12.43 -39.89 -37.03
C VAL A 251 -13.78 -40.39 -36.49
N ALA A 252 -14.81 -39.53 -36.48
CA ALA A 252 -16.16 -39.92 -36.08
C ALA A 252 -16.73 -41.03 -36.98
N LEU A 253 -16.60 -40.89 -38.30
CA LEU A 253 -17.07 -41.89 -39.28
C LEU A 253 -16.32 -43.21 -39.15
N VAL A 254 -14.99 -43.17 -38.94
CA VAL A 254 -14.17 -44.36 -38.74
C VAL A 254 -14.54 -45.08 -37.44
N GLY A 255 -14.73 -44.36 -36.34
CA GLY A 255 -15.14 -44.94 -35.05
C GLY A 255 -16.51 -45.60 -35.09
N LEU A 256 -17.50 -44.91 -35.68
CA LEU A 256 -18.87 -45.44 -35.86
C LEU A 256 -18.87 -46.64 -36.81
N GLY A 257 -18.13 -46.56 -37.91
CA GLY A 257 -18.00 -47.66 -38.88
C GLY A 257 -17.31 -48.90 -38.31
N ALA A 258 -16.18 -48.72 -37.62
CA ALA A 258 -15.43 -49.81 -37.00
C ALA A 258 -16.21 -50.48 -35.84
N GLY A 259 -16.88 -49.68 -35.00
CA GLY A 259 -17.74 -50.18 -33.93
C GLY A 259 -18.96 -50.94 -34.48
N GLY A 260 -19.62 -50.41 -35.51
CA GLY A 260 -20.71 -51.09 -36.22
C GLY A 260 -20.26 -52.41 -36.86
N PHE A 261 -19.07 -52.44 -37.46
CA PHE A 261 -18.48 -53.65 -38.05
C PHE A 261 -18.16 -54.72 -37.00
N LEU A 262 -17.63 -54.34 -35.82
CA LEU A 262 -17.34 -55.27 -34.74
C LEU A 262 -18.62 -55.85 -34.11
N LEU A 263 -19.66 -55.03 -33.92
CA LEU A 263 -20.99 -55.52 -33.51
C LEU A 263 -21.54 -56.50 -34.54
N TRP A 264 -21.45 -56.19 -35.83
CA TRP A 264 -21.87 -57.09 -36.89
C TRP A 264 -21.11 -58.42 -36.84
N ARG A 265 -19.77 -58.38 -36.67
CA ARG A 265 -18.92 -59.58 -36.57
C ARG A 265 -19.22 -60.44 -35.34
N LEU A 266 -19.52 -59.81 -34.20
CA LEU A 266 -19.88 -60.49 -32.95
C LEU A 266 -21.19 -61.28 -33.04
N VAL A 267 -22.16 -60.79 -33.81
CA VAL A 267 -23.43 -61.49 -34.06
C VAL A 267 -23.23 -62.72 -34.97
N HIS A 268 -22.12 -62.79 -35.71
CA HIS A 268 -21.89 -63.80 -36.76
C HIS A 268 -20.79 -64.83 -36.46
N LEU A 269 -20.21 -64.86 -35.24
CA LEU A 269 -19.18 -65.85 -34.85
C LEU A 269 -19.74 -66.97 -33.95
N GLN A 270 -19.56 -68.23 -34.36
CA GLN A 270 -19.94 -69.44 -33.60
C GLN A 270 -18.93 -69.76 -32.47
N PRO A 271 -19.37 -70.30 -31.31
CA PRO A 271 -18.49 -70.60 -30.18
C PRO A 271 -17.73 -71.94 -30.34
N LEU A 272 -16.50 -72.01 -29.83
CA LEU A 272 -15.67 -73.22 -29.69
C LEU A 272 -15.61 -73.69 -28.21
N PRO A 273 -15.34 -74.98 -27.93
CA PRO A 273 -15.53 -75.60 -26.61
C PRO A 273 -14.46 -75.23 -25.56
N GLU A 274 -14.85 -75.35 -24.29
CA GLU A 274 -14.08 -75.07 -23.06
C GLU A 274 -13.15 -76.24 -22.67
N ASP A 275 -12.02 -75.92 -22.03
CA ASP A 275 -11.19 -76.85 -21.24
C ASP A 275 -10.82 -76.21 -19.88
N GLU A 276 -10.62 -77.07 -18.88
CA GLU A 276 -10.63 -76.87 -17.43
C GLU A 276 -9.26 -76.49 -16.77
N PRO A 277 -9.22 -76.16 -15.44
CA PRO A 277 -8.28 -75.20 -14.82
C PRO A 277 -7.16 -75.81 -13.95
N GLU A 278 -6.13 -75.02 -13.62
CA GLU A 278 -5.13 -75.32 -12.56
C GLU A 278 -4.77 -74.09 -11.69
N GLU A 279 -4.28 -74.40 -10.48
CA GLU A 279 -4.34 -73.75 -9.16
C GLU A 279 -3.47 -72.51 -8.84
N ASP A 280 -3.90 -71.79 -7.78
CA ASP A 280 -3.21 -70.71 -7.04
C ASP A 280 -2.15 -71.24 -6.04
N ILE A 281 -1.07 -70.48 -5.81
CA ILE A 281 -0.24 -70.57 -4.59
C ILE A 281 0.16 -69.17 -4.07
N LEU A 282 -0.15 -68.91 -2.81
CA LEU A 282 0.26 -67.79 -1.93
C LEU A 282 1.54 -68.14 -1.15
N VAL A 283 2.47 -67.19 -0.90
CA VAL A 283 3.38 -67.18 0.28
C VAL A 283 3.73 -65.74 0.71
N ALA A 284 3.96 -65.57 2.01
CA ALA A 284 3.90 -64.39 2.87
C ALA A 284 5.26 -63.73 3.28
N ASP A 285 5.12 -62.55 3.94
CA ASP A 285 5.85 -61.94 5.09
C ASP A 285 7.36 -61.60 5.09
N VAL A 286 7.69 -60.48 5.79
CA VAL A 286 8.64 -60.35 6.96
C VAL A 286 9.46 -59.03 7.06
N THR A 287 9.08 -58.18 8.04
CA THR A 287 9.82 -57.38 9.08
C THR A 287 10.81 -56.19 8.87
N ARG A 288 10.44 -55.07 9.53
CA ARG A 288 11.08 -54.15 10.54
C ARG A 288 12.61 -53.80 10.62
N LYS A 289 12.82 -52.48 10.85
CA LYS A 289 13.93 -51.63 11.40
C LYS A 289 14.96 -52.24 12.39
N PRO A 290 16.12 -51.56 12.57
CA PRO A 290 16.43 -50.96 13.90
C PRO A 290 17.18 -49.59 13.90
N ARG A 291 17.32 -48.98 15.09
CA ARG A 291 17.92 -47.66 15.43
C ARG A 291 18.76 -47.80 16.73
N LEU A 292 19.60 -46.78 17.03
CA LEU A 292 20.32 -46.41 18.30
C LEU A 292 21.76 -46.97 18.46
N PRO A 293 22.72 -46.31 19.21
CA PRO A 293 22.60 -45.68 20.54
C PRO A 293 23.50 -44.41 20.87
N PRO A 294 23.53 -43.88 22.14
CA PRO A 294 23.87 -42.48 22.50
C PRO A 294 25.07 -42.22 23.49
N ALA A 295 25.33 -40.91 23.75
CA ALA A 295 25.90 -40.20 24.96
C ALA A 295 27.39 -40.47 25.37
N PRO A 296 28.10 -39.69 26.26
CA PRO A 296 27.67 -38.58 27.16
C PRO A 296 28.69 -37.42 27.49
N SER A 297 28.22 -36.44 28.31
CA SER A 297 28.85 -35.80 29.50
C SER A 297 29.82 -34.59 29.48
N SER A 298 29.37 -33.55 30.23
CA SER A 298 30.04 -32.73 31.29
C SER A 298 30.68 -31.35 31.03
N ALA A 299 30.25 -30.43 31.92
CA ALA A 299 30.51 -28.99 32.19
C ALA A 299 31.96 -28.71 32.74
N PRO A 300 32.41 -27.49 33.19
CA PRO A 300 31.65 -26.38 33.85
C PRO A 300 32.07 -24.88 33.62
N VAL A 301 31.09 -23.99 33.90
CA VAL A 301 31.05 -22.71 34.68
C VAL A 301 32.24 -21.73 34.71
N LEU A 302 31.97 -20.42 34.51
CA LEU A 302 32.60 -19.27 35.20
C LEU A 302 31.65 -18.03 35.20
N ASP A 303 31.71 -17.27 36.31
CA ASP A 303 30.74 -16.28 36.81
C ASP A 303 30.71 -14.90 36.13
N ALA A 304 29.58 -14.19 36.34
CA ALA A 304 29.32 -12.80 35.95
C ALA A 304 29.54 -11.80 37.12
N PRO A 305 29.86 -10.52 36.84
CA PRO A 305 29.78 -9.44 37.83
C PRO A 305 28.51 -8.60 37.75
N VAL A 306 28.06 -8.15 38.93
CA VAL A 306 26.85 -7.34 39.23
C VAL A 306 27.20 -5.84 39.30
N LEU A 307 26.26 -4.96 38.91
CA LEU A 307 26.26 -3.54 39.26
C LEU A 307 24.92 -3.11 39.93
N PRO A 308 24.91 -2.07 40.79
CA PRO A 308 23.90 -1.82 41.84
C PRO A 308 22.79 -0.81 41.45
N PRO A 309 21.76 -0.59 42.32
CA PRO A 309 20.47 0.00 41.93
C PRO A 309 20.29 1.50 42.24
N ASP A 310 19.39 2.10 41.46
CA ASP A 310 18.35 3.11 41.76
C ASP A 310 18.70 4.39 42.57
N VAL A 311 18.34 5.56 42.01
CA VAL A 311 18.39 6.86 42.71
C VAL A 311 17.04 7.57 42.55
N GLY A 312 16.42 7.87 43.71
CA GLY A 312 15.05 8.33 43.82
C GLY A 312 14.81 9.84 43.67
N ASN A 313 13.56 10.12 43.31
CA ASN A 313 12.65 11.19 43.76
C ASN A 313 13.24 12.58 44.06
N LEU A 314 13.16 13.48 43.08
CA LEU A 314 13.35 14.93 43.21
C LEU A 314 11.99 15.65 43.19
N ALA A 315 11.90 16.77 43.93
CA ALA A 315 10.72 17.63 44.07
C ALA A 315 10.10 18.07 42.71
N PRO A 316 8.80 18.42 42.65
CA PRO A 316 8.12 18.62 41.38
C PRO A 316 8.68 19.84 40.64
N SER A 317 9.42 19.54 39.57
CA SER A 317 9.86 20.51 38.58
C SER A 317 8.65 21.00 37.77
N PRO A 318 8.59 22.26 37.32
CA PRO A 318 7.63 22.70 36.30
C PRO A 318 7.82 22.00 34.95
N LEU A 319 8.90 21.21 34.83
CA LEU A 319 9.23 20.35 33.70
C LEU A 319 8.57 18.98 33.87
N ASP A 320 7.66 18.63 32.98
CA ASP A 320 7.14 17.27 32.87
C ASP A 320 8.25 16.35 32.33
N PRO A 321 8.81 15.41 33.12
CA PRO A 321 9.91 14.56 32.66
C PRO A 321 9.48 13.64 31.50
N SER A 322 8.18 13.37 31.33
CA SER A 322 7.69 12.49 30.29
C SER A 322 7.90 13.04 28.88
N ILE A 323 8.14 14.35 28.72
CA ILE A 323 8.38 14.92 27.39
C ILE A 323 9.74 14.56 26.82
N PHE A 324 10.71 14.15 27.64
CA PHE A 324 12.06 13.75 27.21
C PHE A 324 12.04 12.27 26.82
N ARG A 325 11.82 12.00 25.53
CA ARG A 325 11.70 10.66 24.98
C ARG A 325 13.06 10.13 24.53
N ALA A 326 13.08 8.90 24.01
CA ALA A 326 14.32 8.24 23.62
C ALA A 326 15.07 8.94 22.47
N TYR A 327 14.36 9.60 21.55
CA TYR A 327 14.96 10.13 20.30
C TYR A 327 14.77 11.63 20.11
N ASP A 328 13.87 12.24 20.87
CA ASP A 328 13.45 13.62 20.75
C ASP A 328 12.72 14.07 22.02
N ILE A 329 12.29 15.33 22.04
CA ILE A 329 11.42 15.88 23.07
C ILE A 329 10.02 16.07 22.46
N ARG A 330 8.96 15.55 23.08
CA ARG A 330 7.57 15.68 22.60
C ARG A 330 6.57 15.86 23.74
N GLY A 331 5.62 16.76 23.56
CA GLY A 331 4.53 16.97 24.51
C GLY A 331 3.32 17.66 23.88
N VAL A 332 2.26 17.80 24.67
CA VAL A 332 1.04 18.52 24.27
C VAL A 332 1.30 20.01 24.48
N ALA A 333 1.20 20.80 23.42
CA ALA A 333 1.44 22.23 23.44
C ALA A 333 0.47 22.93 24.39
N GLY A 334 1.00 23.84 25.22
CA GLY A 334 0.22 24.54 26.25
C GLY A 334 -0.14 23.70 27.48
N THR A 335 0.15 22.38 27.47
CA THR A 335 -0.03 21.50 28.62
C THR A 335 1.33 21.01 29.13
N SER A 336 1.87 19.90 28.60
CA SER A 336 3.17 19.37 29.02
C SER A 336 4.35 20.08 28.34
N LEU A 337 4.10 20.73 27.20
CA LEU A 337 5.09 21.54 26.49
C LEU A 337 4.64 23.00 26.38
N SER A 338 5.22 23.86 27.23
CA SER A 338 4.93 25.30 27.26
C SER A 338 6.01 26.14 26.57
N VAL A 339 5.72 27.42 26.31
CA VAL A 339 6.68 28.42 25.81
C VAL A 339 7.86 28.58 26.77
N ASP A 340 7.62 28.57 28.08
CA ASP A 340 8.67 28.65 29.08
C ASP A 340 9.54 27.38 29.10
N THR A 341 8.91 26.21 28.93
CA THR A 341 9.61 24.94 28.77
C THR A 341 10.52 24.96 27.55
N ALA A 342 10.04 25.46 26.40
CA ALA A 342 10.84 25.61 25.18
C ALA A 342 12.06 26.52 25.39
N ARG A 343 11.89 27.64 26.12
CA ARG A 343 13.00 28.55 26.47
C ARG A 343 14.05 27.87 27.36
N LEU A 344 13.61 27.08 28.34
CA LEU A 344 14.53 26.30 29.19
C LEU A 344 15.30 25.25 28.38
N ILE A 345 14.62 24.56 27.46
CA ILE A 345 15.26 23.62 26.53
C ILE A 345 16.29 24.33 25.66
N GLY A 346 15.98 25.52 25.11
CA GLY A 346 16.93 26.32 24.34
C GLY A 346 18.20 26.65 25.13
N ARG A 347 18.06 27.05 26.40
CA ARG A 347 19.21 27.31 27.29
C ARG A 347 20.03 26.04 27.56
N ALA A 348 19.37 24.90 27.75
CA ALA A 348 20.04 23.62 27.99
C ALA A 348 20.85 23.16 26.76
N ILE A 349 20.27 23.30 25.56
CA ILE A 349 20.97 23.04 24.30
C ILE A 349 22.16 23.99 24.16
N GLY A 350 21.98 25.27 24.45
CA GLY A 350 23.07 26.24 24.41
C GLY A 350 24.20 25.95 25.39
N ALA A 351 23.89 25.41 26.57
CA ALA A 351 24.91 24.92 27.53
C ALA A 351 25.77 23.81 26.90
N LEU A 352 25.12 22.78 26.35
CA LEU A 352 25.79 21.68 25.67
C LEU A 352 26.65 22.16 24.49
N MET A 353 26.15 23.12 23.71
CA MET A 353 26.90 23.70 22.59
C MET A 353 28.15 24.45 23.05
N ARG A 354 28.05 25.27 24.11
CA ARG A 354 29.22 25.98 24.68
C ARG A 354 30.30 25.01 25.14
N GLU A 355 29.93 23.91 25.79
CA GLU A 355 30.87 22.87 26.22
C GLU A 355 31.60 22.22 25.05
N ARG A 356 30.90 22.06 23.91
CA ARG A 356 31.46 21.52 22.66
C ARG A 356 32.17 22.58 21.81
N GLY A 357 32.22 23.84 22.25
CA GLY A 357 32.82 24.94 21.47
C GLY A 357 32.04 25.29 20.18
N LEU A 358 30.73 25.05 20.19
CA LEU A 358 29.81 25.34 19.07
C LEU A 358 29.04 26.62 19.38
N HIS A 359 28.87 27.47 18.38
CA HIS A 359 28.38 28.85 18.59
C HIS A 359 27.20 29.25 17.72
N GLU A 360 26.82 28.46 16.72
CA GLU A 360 25.75 28.80 15.78
C GLU A 360 24.84 27.58 15.55
N ILE A 361 23.53 27.80 15.45
CA ILE A 361 22.52 26.75 15.27
C ILE A 361 21.42 27.18 14.32
N VAL A 362 20.94 26.23 13.51
CA VAL A 362 19.76 26.38 12.67
C VAL A 362 18.51 26.02 13.47
N VAL A 363 17.45 26.83 13.34
CA VAL A 363 16.12 26.51 13.88
C VAL A 363 15.12 26.57 12.73
N GLY A 364 14.29 25.55 12.61
CA GLY A 364 13.16 25.53 11.68
C GLY A 364 11.97 24.83 12.33
N ARG A 365 10.77 25.02 11.78
CA ARG A 365 9.53 24.49 12.37
C ARG A 365 8.60 23.90 11.33
N ASP A 366 7.77 22.95 11.75
CA ASP A 366 6.68 22.46 10.90
C ASP A 366 5.48 23.43 10.83
N GLY A 367 4.39 22.97 10.22
CA GLY A 367 3.15 23.72 9.98
C GLY A 367 2.22 23.86 11.19
N ARG A 368 2.58 23.32 12.38
CA ARG A 368 1.68 23.31 13.55
C ARG A 368 1.42 24.71 14.08
N LEU A 369 0.20 24.92 14.58
CA LEU A 369 -0.26 26.21 15.11
C LEU A 369 0.57 26.72 16.31
N SER A 370 1.11 25.80 17.12
CA SER A 370 1.98 26.12 18.26
C SER A 370 3.44 26.44 17.85
N GLY A 371 3.83 26.12 16.61
CA GLY A 371 5.20 26.23 16.10
C GLY A 371 5.81 27.62 16.24
N PRO A 372 5.15 28.73 15.82
CA PRO A 372 5.72 30.07 15.93
C PRO A 372 6.11 30.46 17.37
N GLY A 373 5.25 30.17 18.35
CA GLY A 373 5.49 30.51 19.76
C GLY A 373 6.61 29.67 20.39
N LEU A 374 6.62 28.37 20.11
CA LEU A 374 7.64 27.46 20.64
C LEU A 374 9.01 27.70 20.02
N SER A 375 9.08 27.93 18.70
CA SER A 375 10.32 28.24 17.97
C SER A 375 10.96 29.54 18.47
N HIS A 376 10.15 30.59 18.63
CA HIS A 376 10.63 31.87 19.13
C HIS A 376 11.23 31.75 20.55
N ALA A 377 10.52 31.08 21.46
CA ALA A 377 11.02 30.91 22.82
C ALA A 377 12.25 30.00 22.91
N LEU A 378 12.33 28.96 22.08
CA LEU A 378 13.55 28.17 21.92
C LEU A 378 14.73 29.05 21.50
N ALA A 379 14.54 29.90 20.49
CA ALA A 379 15.56 30.84 20.00
C ALA A 379 16.00 31.83 21.10
N GLU A 380 15.07 32.42 21.86
CA GLU A 380 15.39 33.26 23.02
C GLU A 380 16.30 32.52 24.03
N GLY A 381 16.00 31.25 24.30
CA GLY A 381 16.79 30.41 25.19
C GLY A 381 18.21 30.16 24.68
N LEU A 382 18.35 29.89 23.38
CA LEU A 382 19.64 29.70 22.71
C LEU A 382 20.48 30.99 22.73
N GLN A 383 19.88 32.13 22.41
CA GLN A 383 20.55 33.43 22.43
C GLN A 383 20.99 33.83 23.84
N ALA A 384 20.17 33.57 24.86
CA ALA A 384 20.52 33.80 26.27
C ALA A 384 21.70 32.93 26.72
N ALA A 385 21.91 31.78 26.08
CA ALA A 385 23.09 30.96 26.27
C ALA A 385 24.30 31.42 25.44
N GLY A 386 24.15 32.42 24.57
CA GLY A 386 25.23 32.95 23.74
C GLY A 386 25.42 32.23 22.41
N ILE A 387 24.39 31.50 21.95
CA ILE A 387 24.38 30.81 20.66
C ILE A 387 23.69 31.68 19.60
N ASP A 388 24.35 31.87 18.47
CA ASP A 388 23.80 32.53 17.28
C ASP A 388 22.74 31.64 16.62
N VAL A 389 21.57 32.20 16.31
CA VAL A 389 20.44 31.48 15.72
C VAL A 389 20.21 31.90 14.27
N ILE A 390 20.12 30.90 13.39
CA ILE A 390 19.61 31.02 12.02
C ILE A 390 18.20 30.44 11.98
N ASP A 391 17.18 31.29 11.98
CA ASP A 391 15.80 30.85 11.80
C ASP A 391 15.50 30.71 10.29
N ILE A 392 15.17 29.50 9.84
CA ILE A 392 14.84 29.21 8.44
C ILE A 392 13.33 29.24 8.16
N GLY A 393 12.53 29.52 9.19
CA GLY A 393 11.07 29.60 9.13
C GLY A 393 10.38 28.23 9.07
N PRO A 394 9.16 28.18 8.50
CA PRO A 394 8.45 26.94 8.22
C PRO A 394 9.23 26.07 7.22
N ALA A 395 9.58 24.86 7.60
CA ALA A 395 10.35 23.93 6.77
C ALA A 395 10.13 22.47 7.18
N PRO A 396 10.16 21.52 6.23
CA PRO A 396 10.30 20.10 6.54
C PRO A 396 11.54 19.83 7.39
N THR A 397 11.44 18.87 8.30
CA THR A 397 12.56 18.38 9.12
C THR A 397 13.84 18.08 8.30
N PRO A 398 13.79 17.39 7.14
CA PRO A 398 14.99 17.19 6.34
C PRO A 398 15.60 18.48 5.80
N LEU A 399 14.79 19.51 5.52
CA LEU A 399 15.28 20.82 5.09
C LEU A 399 16.01 21.53 6.24
N VAL A 400 15.53 21.38 7.49
CA VAL A 400 16.26 21.86 8.68
C VAL A 400 17.63 21.18 8.80
N TYR A 401 17.69 19.86 8.59
CA TYR A 401 18.97 19.14 8.60
C TYR A 401 19.88 19.60 7.45
N PHE A 402 19.35 19.70 6.22
CA PHE A 402 20.08 20.24 5.07
C PHE A 402 20.65 21.62 5.35
N ALA A 403 19.88 22.52 5.95
CA ALA A 403 20.31 23.87 6.29
C ALA A 403 21.52 23.87 7.23
N ALA A 404 21.59 22.94 8.20
CA ALA A 404 22.76 22.79 9.06
C ALA A 404 24.04 22.41 8.29
N PHE A 405 23.91 21.62 7.22
CA PHE A 405 25.02 21.34 6.29
C PHE A 405 25.32 22.55 5.40
N HIS A 406 24.29 23.17 4.82
CA HIS A 406 24.42 24.30 3.89
C HIS A 406 25.10 25.51 4.52
N PHE A 407 24.74 25.86 5.75
CA PHE A 407 25.35 26.93 6.52
C PHE A 407 26.61 26.51 7.27
N GLY A 408 26.96 25.21 7.27
CA GLY A 408 28.16 24.70 7.91
C GLY A 408 28.13 24.76 9.46
N THR A 409 26.94 24.85 10.06
CA THR A 409 26.79 24.93 11.52
C THR A 409 27.00 23.56 12.18
N GLY A 410 26.61 22.49 11.50
CA GLY A 410 26.50 21.15 12.08
C GLY A 410 25.47 21.05 13.22
N CYS A 411 24.70 22.10 13.49
CA CYS A 411 23.74 22.16 14.58
C CYS A 411 22.37 22.59 14.06
N ALA A 412 21.32 21.87 14.46
CA ALA A 412 19.95 22.16 14.08
C ALA A 412 18.95 21.76 15.17
N VAL A 413 17.84 22.49 15.25
CA VAL A 413 16.62 22.05 15.93
C VAL A 413 15.43 22.19 14.98
N ALA A 414 14.76 21.06 14.71
CA ALA A 414 13.45 21.07 14.09
C ALA A 414 12.36 21.08 15.17
N VAL A 415 11.52 22.11 15.18
CA VAL A 415 10.37 22.26 16.08
C VAL A 415 9.17 21.55 15.45
N THR A 416 8.89 20.34 15.92
CA THR A 416 7.88 19.45 15.33
C THR A 416 7.49 18.32 16.28
N ALA A 417 6.27 17.78 16.11
CA ALA A 417 5.88 16.46 16.62
C ALA A 417 5.60 15.43 15.50
N SER A 418 6.18 15.60 14.31
CA SER A 418 6.04 14.69 13.18
C SER A 418 4.56 14.37 12.88
N HIS A 419 4.11 13.12 13.02
CA HIS A 419 2.73 12.68 12.77
C HIS A 419 1.76 12.73 13.96
N ASN A 420 2.19 13.18 15.14
CA ASN A 420 1.29 13.24 16.30
C ASN A 420 0.08 14.16 16.01
N PRO A 421 -1.03 14.05 16.78
CA PRO A 421 -2.19 14.93 16.61
C PRO A 421 -1.84 16.43 16.69
N ALA A 422 -2.69 17.30 16.14
CA ALA A 422 -2.43 18.75 15.96
C ALA A 422 -1.97 19.50 17.22
N ASP A 423 -2.42 19.07 18.40
CA ASP A 423 -2.11 19.67 19.70
C ASP A 423 -0.71 19.30 20.24
N HIS A 424 -0.02 18.32 19.65
CA HIS A 424 1.33 17.94 20.03
C HIS A 424 2.38 18.83 19.34
N ASN A 425 3.53 19.03 19.98
CA ASN A 425 4.74 19.59 19.36
C ASN A 425 5.99 19.05 20.07
N GLY A 426 7.19 19.42 19.61
CA GLY A 426 8.43 18.84 20.09
C GLY A 426 9.69 19.40 19.45
N PHE A 427 10.82 18.75 19.71
CA PHE A 427 12.14 19.15 19.22
C PHE A 427 12.95 17.94 18.79
N LYS A 428 13.37 17.91 17.53
CA LYS A 428 14.42 16.99 17.01
C LYS A 428 15.73 17.77 16.96
N ILE A 429 16.77 17.26 17.63
CA ILE A 429 17.97 18.05 17.96
C ILE A 429 19.22 17.41 17.36
N VAL A 430 20.03 18.20 16.66
CA VAL A 430 21.33 17.84 16.12
C VAL A 430 22.39 18.81 16.65
N ILE A 431 23.48 18.32 17.24
CA ILE A 431 24.57 19.13 17.80
C ILE A 431 25.91 18.60 17.32
N GLY A 432 26.67 19.39 16.56
CA GLY A 432 27.98 18.99 16.02
C GLY A 432 27.88 17.79 15.07
N GLY A 433 26.80 17.70 14.32
CA GLY A 433 26.45 16.60 13.42
C GLY A 433 25.76 15.43 14.11
N GLU A 434 25.82 15.31 15.43
CA GLU A 434 25.22 14.21 16.19
C GLU A 434 23.73 14.47 16.47
N THR A 435 22.85 13.56 16.02
CA THR A 435 21.44 13.58 16.44
C THR A 435 21.33 13.08 17.86
N LEU A 436 20.81 13.90 18.77
CA LEU A 436 20.71 13.55 20.19
C LEU A 436 19.70 12.42 20.40
N SER A 437 20.03 11.51 21.31
CA SER A 437 19.15 10.40 21.74
C SER A 437 19.57 9.88 23.11
N GLY A 438 18.68 9.13 23.76
CA GLY A 438 18.93 8.44 25.03
C GLY A 438 19.46 9.38 26.10
N GLU A 439 20.63 9.04 26.64
CA GLU A 439 21.30 9.81 27.70
C GLU A 439 21.57 11.27 27.32
N ALA A 440 21.78 11.59 26.04
CA ALA A 440 22.01 12.97 25.61
C ALA A 440 20.75 13.85 25.70
N ILE A 441 19.56 13.26 25.51
CA ILE A 441 18.29 13.98 25.73
C ILE A 441 18.01 14.10 27.23
N ASP A 442 18.30 13.07 28.01
CA ASP A 442 18.16 13.10 29.47
C ASP A 442 19.13 14.10 30.13
N ASP A 443 20.33 14.30 29.57
CA ASP A 443 21.28 15.33 29.99
C ASP A 443 20.66 16.74 29.90
N LEU A 444 19.92 17.04 28.83
CA LEU A 444 19.21 18.32 28.70
C LEU A 444 18.19 18.50 29.83
N ARG A 445 17.44 17.44 30.17
CA ARG A 445 16.51 17.45 31.32
C ARG A 445 17.26 17.70 32.62
N HIS A 446 18.38 17.02 32.84
CA HIS A 446 19.21 17.18 34.03
C HIS A 446 19.71 18.62 34.18
N ARG A 447 20.22 19.24 33.12
CA ARG A 447 20.66 20.65 33.16
C ARG A 447 19.54 21.60 33.59
N ILE A 448 18.33 21.40 33.06
CA ILE A 448 17.17 22.21 33.44
C ILE A 448 16.82 22.01 34.92
N VAL A 449 16.77 20.76 35.39
CA VAL A 449 16.42 20.44 36.79
C VAL A 449 17.47 20.96 37.77
N GLN A 450 18.76 20.89 37.42
CA GLN A 450 19.85 21.39 38.27
C GLN A 450 20.04 22.90 38.17
N GLY A 451 19.36 23.57 37.24
CA GLY A 451 19.55 25.00 36.98
C GLY A 451 20.90 25.34 36.34
N ASP A 452 21.58 24.35 35.76
CA ASP A 452 22.85 24.52 35.04
C ASP A 452 22.60 25.07 33.63
N LEU A 453 22.06 26.30 33.61
CA LEU A 453 21.59 26.97 32.41
C LEU A 453 22.32 28.30 32.27
N PRO A 454 23.15 28.49 31.24
CA PRO A 454 23.72 29.79 30.91
C PRO A 454 22.64 30.84 30.70
N GLY A 455 22.93 32.09 31.06
CA GLY A 455 22.02 33.23 30.91
C GLY A 455 22.75 34.57 30.77
N ASP A 456 24.07 34.51 30.59
CA ASP A 456 24.99 35.63 30.44
C ASP A 456 25.38 35.87 28.96
N GLY A 457 24.80 35.10 28.05
CA GLY A 457 25.09 35.17 26.62
C GLY A 457 24.21 36.16 25.87
N HIS A 458 24.71 36.60 24.71
CA HIS A 458 24.02 37.50 23.80
C HIS A 458 24.22 37.03 22.35
N GLY A 459 23.69 35.84 22.03
CA GLY A 459 23.72 35.31 20.67
C GLY A 459 22.88 36.17 19.71
N SER A 460 23.30 36.24 18.45
CA SER A 460 22.57 36.93 17.39
C SER A 460 21.39 36.09 16.89
N TYR A 461 20.47 36.75 16.19
CA TYR A 461 19.34 36.10 15.51
C TYR A 461 19.26 36.65 14.09
N ARG A 462 19.18 35.77 13.10
CA ARG A 462 18.89 36.14 11.71
C ARG A 462 17.89 35.17 11.10
N GLU A 463 17.08 35.71 10.19
CA GLU A 463 16.16 34.92 9.37
C GLU A 463 16.80 34.68 8.00
N GLN A 464 16.88 33.42 7.59
CA GLN A 464 17.47 33.05 6.31
C GLN A 464 16.92 31.70 5.82
N SER A 465 16.01 31.72 4.85
CA SER A 465 15.48 30.49 4.26
C SER A 465 16.59 29.69 3.54
N ALA A 466 16.46 28.36 3.58
CA ALA A 466 17.29 27.42 2.83
C ALA A 466 16.49 26.64 1.76
N THR A 467 15.23 27.01 1.51
CA THR A 467 14.33 26.23 0.64
C THR A 467 14.80 26.17 -0.80
N GLU A 468 15.14 27.31 -1.41
CA GLU A 468 15.63 27.34 -2.79
C GLU A 468 16.94 26.54 -2.95
N ALA A 469 17.83 26.63 -1.95
CA ALA A 469 19.09 25.88 -1.94
C ALA A 469 18.84 24.36 -1.83
N TYR A 470 17.87 23.95 -1.02
CA TYR A 470 17.45 22.56 -0.88
C TYR A 470 16.88 22.03 -2.20
N VAL A 471 15.88 22.72 -2.78
CA VAL A 471 15.25 22.34 -4.05
C VAL A 471 16.30 22.26 -5.15
N SER A 472 17.16 23.27 -5.29
CA SER A 472 18.23 23.29 -6.30
C SER A 472 19.23 22.17 -6.11
N ARG A 473 19.54 21.79 -4.86
CA ARG A 473 20.47 20.70 -4.57
C ARG A 473 19.89 19.34 -4.97
N VAL A 474 18.60 19.12 -4.77
CA VAL A 474 17.94 17.86 -5.18
C VAL A 474 17.80 17.81 -6.71
N VAL A 475 17.24 18.85 -7.30
CA VAL A 475 17.01 18.95 -8.77
C VAL A 475 18.32 18.94 -9.56
N GLY A 476 19.42 19.45 -9.00
CA GLY A 476 20.73 19.41 -9.63
C GLY A 476 21.42 18.04 -9.66
N ASP A 477 20.95 17.08 -8.85
CA ASP A 477 21.50 15.71 -8.77
C ASP A 477 20.57 14.65 -9.35
N ILE A 478 19.25 14.87 -9.26
CA ILE A 478 18.22 13.91 -9.64
C ILE A 478 17.47 14.40 -10.87
N SER A 479 17.25 13.50 -11.84
CA SER A 479 16.45 13.76 -13.02
C SER A 479 15.57 12.55 -13.35
N ALA A 480 14.27 12.76 -13.51
CA ALA A 480 13.37 11.76 -14.07
C ALA A 480 13.45 11.82 -15.60
N GLU A 481 14.15 10.86 -16.23
CA GLU A 481 14.35 10.84 -17.69
C GLU A 481 13.04 10.68 -18.48
N ARG A 482 12.03 10.10 -17.82
CA ARG A 482 10.66 9.96 -18.32
C ARG A 482 9.70 10.72 -17.41
N ARG A 483 8.74 11.43 -18.02
CA ARG A 483 7.71 12.17 -17.31
C ARG A 483 6.72 11.20 -16.64
N LEU A 484 6.81 11.08 -15.33
CA LEU A 484 5.89 10.31 -14.48
C LEU A 484 4.78 11.21 -13.95
N LYS A 485 3.55 10.69 -13.91
CA LYS A 485 2.40 11.32 -13.27
C LYS A 485 2.29 10.83 -11.83
N VAL A 486 2.41 11.75 -10.88
CA VAL A 486 2.57 11.45 -9.45
C VAL A 486 1.48 12.17 -8.66
N VAL A 487 0.70 11.44 -7.86
CA VAL A 487 -0.14 12.07 -6.83
C VAL A 487 0.69 12.22 -5.55
N ILE A 488 0.74 13.43 -5.00
CA ILE A 488 1.42 13.69 -3.72
C ILE A 488 0.37 14.00 -2.65
N ASP A 489 0.37 13.24 -1.57
CA ASP A 489 -0.41 13.51 -0.38
C ASP A 489 0.48 14.02 0.75
N ALA A 490 0.24 15.25 1.23
CA ALA A 490 0.98 15.81 2.36
C ALA A 490 0.18 15.81 3.67
N GLY A 491 -1.09 15.40 3.68
CA GLY A 491 -1.96 15.43 4.86
C GLY A 491 -1.98 16.78 5.59
N ASN A 492 -1.89 17.89 4.83
CA ASN A 492 -1.73 19.27 5.32
C ASN A 492 -0.45 19.55 6.13
N GLY A 493 0.49 18.62 6.13
CA GLY A 493 1.81 18.77 6.72
C GLY A 493 2.73 19.72 5.94
N ILE A 494 3.86 20.08 6.55
CA ILE A 494 4.80 21.06 5.98
C ILE A 494 5.48 20.56 4.69
N ALA A 495 5.45 19.24 4.43
CA ALA A 495 5.97 18.66 3.20
C ALA A 495 5.31 19.24 1.95
N GLY A 496 4.02 19.61 2.02
CA GLY A 496 3.27 20.19 0.91
C GLY A 496 3.83 21.53 0.40
N ALA A 497 4.58 22.26 1.24
CA ALA A 497 5.22 23.51 0.85
C ALA A 497 6.46 23.32 -0.05
N VAL A 498 7.04 22.12 -0.10
CA VAL A 498 8.35 21.88 -0.75
C VAL A 498 8.31 20.68 -1.71
N ALA A 499 7.64 19.58 -1.34
CA ALA A 499 7.66 18.35 -2.12
C ALA A 499 7.14 18.52 -3.55
N PRO A 500 6.03 19.24 -3.82
CA PRO A 500 5.58 19.46 -5.20
C PRO A 500 6.64 20.15 -6.06
N GLN A 501 7.29 21.19 -5.53
CA GLN A 501 8.33 21.93 -6.25
C GLN A 501 9.55 21.06 -6.58
N VAL A 502 9.95 20.17 -5.66
CA VAL A 502 11.05 19.23 -5.90
C VAL A 502 10.68 18.23 -6.99
N LEU A 503 9.50 17.61 -6.90
CA LEU A 503 9.12 16.55 -7.84
C LEU A 503 8.80 17.09 -9.25
N GLU A 504 8.22 18.29 -9.35
CA GLU A 504 8.10 19.01 -10.62
C GLU A 504 9.47 19.38 -11.19
N GLY A 505 10.38 19.84 -10.32
CA GLY A 505 11.74 20.25 -10.69
C GLY A 505 12.58 19.11 -11.30
N ILE A 506 12.38 17.87 -10.85
CA ILE A 506 13.06 16.70 -11.44
C ILE A 506 12.38 16.18 -12.73
N GLY A 507 11.25 16.76 -13.15
CA GLY A 507 10.58 16.45 -14.42
C GLY A 507 9.28 15.65 -14.32
N CYS A 508 8.68 15.50 -13.13
CA CYS A 508 7.41 14.82 -12.97
C CYS A 508 6.19 15.75 -13.19
N GLU A 509 5.06 15.14 -13.55
CA GLU A 509 3.74 15.78 -13.48
C GLU A 509 3.13 15.52 -12.11
N VAL A 510 3.02 16.56 -11.28
CA VAL A 510 2.55 16.44 -9.91
C VAL A 510 1.08 16.80 -9.79
N MET A 511 0.33 15.96 -9.08
CA MET A 511 -1.04 16.21 -8.67
C MET A 511 -1.09 16.33 -7.13
N PRO A 512 -1.25 17.54 -6.60
CA PRO A 512 -1.27 17.74 -5.15
C PRO A 512 -2.58 17.25 -4.54
N LEU A 513 -2.47 16.56 -3.42
CA LEU A 513 -3.55 16.17 -2.52
C LEU A 513 -3.16 16.68 -1.13
N PHE A 514 -4.03 17.50 -0.52
CA PHE A 514 -3.83 18.08 0.81
C PHE A 514 -2.44 18.74 1.03
N CYS A 515 -1.90 19.41 0.00
CA CYS A 515 -0.58 20.05 0.05
C CYS A 515 -0.59 21.47 0.64
N ASP A 516 -1.77 22.06 0.84
CA ASP A 516 -1.88 23.31 1.59
C ASP A 516 -1.55 23.05 3.07
N VAL A 517 -0.57 23.79 3.57
CA VAL A 517 -0.08 23.64 4.95
C VAL A 517 -1.13 24.18 5.93
N ASP A 518 -1.73 23.28 6.69
CA ASP A 518 -2.69 23.60 7.75
C ASP A 518 -2.42 22.73 8.98
N GLY A 519 -1.89 23.35 10.03
CA GLY A 519 -1.58 22.69 11.30
C GLY A 519 -2.80 22.18 12.08
N GLY A 520 -4.02 22.41 11.59
CA GLY A 520 -5.24 21.78 12.09
C GLY A 520 -5.47 20.36 11.54
N PHE A 521 -4.74 19.93 10.50
CA PHE A 521 -4.88 18.64 9.82
C PHE A 521 -6.36 18.27 9.50
N PRO A 522 -7.09 19.10 8.73
CA PRO A 522 -8.53 18.99 8.59
C PRO A 522 -9.03 17.77 7.79
N ASN A 523 -8.17 17.09 7.04
CA ASN A 523 -8.55 15.98 6.16
C ASN A 523 -8.34 14.62 6.86
N HIS A 524 -7.10 14.14 6.89
CA HIS A 524 -6.67 12.99 7.68
C HIS A 524 -5.37 13.33 8.41
N HIS A 525 -4.99 12.52 9.40
CA HIS A 525 -3.70 12.69 10.05
C HIS A 525 -2.55 12.42 9.05
N PRO A 526 -1.47 13.20 9.08
CA PRO A 526 -0.32 13.00 8.19
C PRO A 526 0.59 11.90 8.75
N ASP A 527 0.08 10.66 8.78
CA ASP A 527 0.83 9.45 9.11
C ASP A 527 0.66 8.41 7.99
N PRO A 528 1.60 8.35 7.02
CA PRO A 528 1.52 7.41 5.90
C PRO A 528 1.78 5.95 6.31
N SER A 529 2.15 5.69 7.57
CA SER A 529 2.33 4.33 8.07
C SER A 529 1.01 3.64 8.45
N ASP A 530 -0.08 4.41 8.60
CA ASP A 530 -1.43 3.90 8.80
C ASP A 530 -2.17 3.82 7.45
N PRO A 531 -2.53 2.62 6.97
CA PRO A 531 -3.30 2.45 5.74
C PRO A 531 -4.59 3.25 5.67
N HIS A 532 -5.21 3.60 6.82
CA HIS A 532 -6.42 4.41 6.85
C HIS A 532 -6.19 5.82 6.27
N ASN A 533 -5.00 6.39 6.47
CA ASN A 533 -4.63 7.72 5.97
C ASN A 533 -4.24 7.71 4.48
N LEU A 534 -4.20 6.54 3.83
CA LEU A 534 -3.84 6.41 2.41
C LEU A 534 -5.05 6.20 1.49
N VAL A 535 -6.26 6.17 2.05
CA VAL A 535 -7.50 5.86 1.30
C VAL A 535 -7.74 6.90 0.19
N ASP A 536 -7.54 8.17 0.48
CA ASP A 536 -7.74 9.25 -0.50
C ASP A 536 -6.64 9.22 -1.57
N LEU A 537 -5.39 8.96 -1.18
CA LEU A 537 -4.29 8.76 -2.13
C LEU A 537 -4.57 7.59 -3.09
N VAL A 538 -5.02 6.43 -2.58
CA VAL A 538 -5.41 5.27 -3.39
C VAL A 538 -6.52 5.63 -4.38
N ALA A 539 -7.54 6.36 -3.92
CA ALA A 539 -8.64 6.80 -4.77
C ALA A 539 -8.15 7.80 -5.84
N ALA A 540 -7.31 8.76 -5.48
CA ALA A 540 -6.76 9.76 -6.38
C ALA A 540 -5.89 9.12 -7.47
N VAL A 541 -5.00 8.20 -7.11
CA VAL A 541 -4.14 7.49 -8.09
C VAL A 541 -4.99 6.73 -9.11
N ARG A 542 -5.98 5.96 -8.67
CA ARG A 542 -6.86 5.17 -9.55
C ARG A 542 -7.73 6.04 -10.45
N THR A 543 -8.29 7.12 -9.91
CA THR A 543 -9.22 7.99 -10.66
C THR A 543 -8.51 8.87 -11.68
N THR A 544 -7.28 9.27 -11.40
CA THR A 544 -6.50 10.17 -12.26
C THR A 544 -5.62 9.43 -13.26
N GLY A 545 -5.46 8.11 -13.09
CA GLY A 545 -4.54 7.30 -13.87
C GLY A 545 -3.08 7.72 -13.66
N ALA A 546 -2.72 8.05 -12.42
CA ALA A 546 -1.34 8.36 -12.05
C ALA A 546 -0.49 7.10 -12.00
N ASP A 547 0.80 7.22 -12.33
CA ASP A 547 1.76 6.10 -12.30
C ASP A 547 2.06 5.65 -10.87
N ILE A 548 2.00 6.59 -9.91
CA ILE A 548 2.32 6.35 -8.51
C ILE A 548 1.68 7.40 -7.59
N GLY A 549 1.35 6.99 -6.36
CA GLY A 549 1.01 7.86 -5.26
C GLY A 549 2.12 7.89 -4.21
N ILE A 550 2.43 9.07 -3.68
CA ILE A 550 3.43 9.28 -2.63
C ILE A 550 2.78 10.07 -1.50
N ALA A 551 2.84 9.55 -0.28
CA ALA A 551 2.37 10.23 0.92
C ALA A 551 3.54 10.63 1.81
N PHE A 552 3.49 11.83 2.38
CA PHE A 552 4.45 12.31 3.37
C PHE A 552 3.82 12.40 4.75
N ASP A 553 4.65 12.30 5.79
CA ASP A 553 4.20 12.60 7.14
C ASP A 553 4.28 14.10 7.47
N GLY A 554 3.78 14.48 8.65
CA GLY A 554 3.54 15.88 9.01
C GLY A 554 4.74 16.82 8.90
N ASP A 555 5.96 16.28 9.07
CA ASP A 555 7.22 17.03 8.97
C ASP A 555 8.14 16.60 7.80
N GLY A 556 7.69 15.66 6.97
CA GLY A 556 8.30 15.30 5.69
C GLY A 556 9.55 14.43 5.75
N ASP A 557 9.86 13.83 6.90
CA ASP A 557 11.01 12.92 7.05
C ASP A 557 10.67 11.44 6.82
N ARG A 558 9.38 11.13 6.58
CA ARG A 558 8.90 9.81 6.17
C ARG A 558 8.14 9.86 4.84
N MET A 559 8.16 8.71 4.16
CA MET A 559 7.45 8.51 2.89
C MET A 559 6.69 7.18 2.89
N GLY A 560 5.44 7.22 2.43
CA GLY A 560 4.64 6.05 2.03
C GLY A 560 4.37 6.07 0.53
N VAL A 561 4.12 4.89 -0.05
CA VAL A 561 3.96 4.72 -1.50
C VAL A 561 2.76 3.84 -1.81
N VAL A 562 2.02 4.24 -2.84
CA VAL A 562 0.87 3.54 -3.39
C VAL A 562 1.11 3.31 -4.90
N THR A 563 0.91 2.09 -5.38
CA THR A 563 1.05 1.77 -6.82
C THR A 563 -0.13 2.31 -7.63
N HIS A 564 -0.03 2.31 -8.96
CA HIS A 564 -1.13 2.72 -9.84
C HIS A 564 -2.44 1.91 -9.65
N GLU A 565 -2.34 0.64 -9.23
CA GLU A 565 -3.49 -0.20 -8.87
C GLU A 565 -3.98 0.04 -7.44
N GLY A 566 -3.37 0.92 -6.67
CA GLY A 566 -3.76 1.24 -5.30
C GLY A 566 -3.20 0.30 -4.25
N GLU A 567 -2.15 -0.46 -4.54
CA GLU A 567 -1.48 -1.30 -3.54
C GLU A 567 -0.50 -0.46 -2.72
N ILE A 568 -0.53 -0.59 -1.39
CA ILE A 568 0.43 0.07 -0.51
C ILE A 568 1.74 -0.70 -0.54
N VAL A 569 2.84 -0.04 -0.86
CA VAL A 569 4.17 -0.64 -0.87
C VAL A 569 4.81 -0.51 0.52
N PRO A 570 5.11 -1.62 1.22
CA PRO A 570 5.79 -1.59 2.50
C PRO A 570 7.18 -0.92 2.45
N ALA A 571 7.54 -0.17 3.49
CA ALA A 571 8.81 0.57 3.56
C ALA A 571 10.06 -0.33 3.47
N ASP A 572 10.00 -1.55 4.00
CA ASP A 572 11.09 -2.52 3.86
C ASP A 572 11.28 -3.02 2.42
N ARG A 573 10.22 -3.06 1.59
CA ARG A 573 10.33 -3.34 0.16
C ARG A 573 10.85 -2.15 -0.63
N LEU A 574 10.45 -0.93 -0.29
CA LEU A 574 11.07 0.29 -0.84
C LEU A 574 12.58 0.28 -0.56
N LEU A 575 12.99 -0.12 0.64
CA LEU A 575 14.40 -0.22 1.01
C LEU A 575 15.15 -1.29 0.20
N MET A 576 14.51 -2.40 -0.20
CA MET A 576 15.12 -3.38 -1.11
C MET A 576 15.47 -2.76 -2.46
N LEU A 577 14.55 -2.00 -3.05
CA LEU A 577 14.75 -1.31 -4.32
C LEU A 577 15.87 -0.26 -4.21
N PHE A 578 15.83 0.57 -3.17
CA PHE A 578 16.89 1.56 -2.91
C PHE A 578 18.25 0.90 -2.66
N ALA A 579 18.30 -0.22 -1.94
CA ALA A 579 19.53 -0.93 -1.69
C ALA A 579 20.15 -1.47 -2.97
N GLN A 580 19.35 -2.07 -3.86
CA GLN A 580 19.82 -2.52 -5.18
C GLN A 580 20.42 -1.36 -5.97
N ASP A 581 19.69 -0.25 -6.08
CA ASP A 581 20.15 0.96 -6.80
C ASP A 581 21.45 1.53 -6.21
N VAL A 582 21.52 1.72 -4.89
CA VAL A 582 22.71 2.23 -4.20
C VAL A 582 23.91 1.30 -4.40
N LEU A 583 23.72 -0.02 -4.30
CA LEU A 583 24.80 -1.00 -4.36
C LEU A 583 25.33 -1.23 -5.78
N LEU A 584 24.54 -0.96 -6.83
CA LEU A 584 25.03 -0.94 -8.21
C LEU A 584 26.22 0.02 -8.37
N ARG A 585 26.19 1.16 -7.66
CA ARG A 585 27.25 2.18 -7.70
C ARG A 585 28.24 2.08 -6.54
N ASN A 586 27.85 1.42 -5.44
CA ASN A 586 28.66 1.28 -4.23
C ASN A 586 28.79 -0.19 -3.78
N PRO A 587 29.42 -1.08 -4.58
CA PRO A 587 29.60 -2.48 -4.19
C PRO A 587 30.34 -2.61 -2.85
N GLY A 588 29.86 -3.49 -1.98
CA GLY A 588 30.41 -3.72 -0.64
C GLY A 588 29.94 -2.72 0.42
N ALA A 589 29.13 -1.73 0.08
CA ALA A 589 28.62 -0.78 1.06
C ALA A 589 27.67 -1.44 2.09
N THR A 590 27.68 -0.89 3.30
CA THR A 590 26.77 -1.31 4.37
C THR A 590 25.39 -0.67 4.17
N ILE A 591 24.34 -1.47 4.34
CA ILE A 591 22.94 -1.04 4.34
C ILE A 591 22.35 -1.34 5.72
N VAL A 592 21.93 -0.29 6.45
CA VAL A 592 21.37 -0.41 7.80
C VAL A 592 19.85 -0.51 7.73
N TYR A 593 19.25 -1.43 8.47
CA TYR A 593 17.79 -1.53 8.56
C TYR A 593 17.34 -1.98 9.94
N ASP A 594 16.12 -1.63 10.35
CA ASP A 594 15.66 -1.90 11.70
C ASP A 594 15.13 -3.33 11.91
N VAL A 595 15.02 -3.76 13.18
CA VAL A 595 14.52 -5.10 13.55
C VAL A 595 13.12 -5.41 13.04
N LYS A 596 12.32 -4.40 12.67
CA LYS A 596 10.97 -4.62 12.14
C LYS A 596 11.00 -5.06 10.69
N CYS A 597 12.02 -4.72 9.90
CA CYS A 597 12.07 -5.00 8.47
C CYS A 597 12.05 -6.50 8.12
N SER A 598 11.55 -6.82 6.93
CA SER A 598 11.46 -8.19 6.43
C SER A 598 12.78 -8.95 6.45
N ALA A 599 12.70 -10.27 6.65
CA ALA A 599 13.84 -11.17 6.55
C ALA A 599 14.46 -11.20 5.14
N HIS A 600 13.70 -10.82 4.10
CA HIS A 600 14.14 -10.77 2.71
C HIS A 600 15.14 -9.65 2.40
N LEU A 601 15.22 -8.61 3.23
CA LEU A 601 16.20 -7.52 3.02
C LEU A 601 17.63 -8.04 3.05
N ARG A 602 17.92 -8.97 3.95
CA ARG A 602 19.26 -9.55 4.08
C ARG A 602 19.75 -10.22 2.78
N PRO A 603 19.05 -11.22 2.21
CA PRO A 603 19.47 -11.84 0.96
C PRO A 603 19.50 -10.84 -0.20
N VAL A 604 18.52 -9.93 -0.34
CA VAL A 604 18.51 -8.92 -1.40
C VAL A 604 19.76 -8.03 -1.36
N ILE A 605 20.14 -7.55 -0.16
CA ILE A 605 21.35 -6.75 0.02
C ILE A 605 22.60 -7.57 -0.33
N GLN A 606 22.67 -8.83 0.09
CA GLN A 606 23.83 -9.70 -0.19
C GLN A 606 23.96 -10.05 -1.68
N GLU A 607 22.85 -10.31 -2.37
CA GLU A 607 22.79 -10.58 -3.80
C GLU A 607 23.20 -9.36 -4.62
N ALA A 608 22.86 -8.16 -4.15
CA ALA A 608 23.35 -6.89 -4.69
C ALA A 608 24.79 -6.55 -4.26
N ALA A 609 25.55 -7.50 -3.69
CA ALA A 609 26.93 -7.34 -3.23
C ALA A 609 27.14 -6.30 -2.10
N GLY A 610 26.13 -6.08 -1.26
CA GLY A 610 26.19 -5.22 -0.07
C GLY A 610 26.37 -5.98 1.25
N VAL A 611 26.55 -5.23 2.33
CA VAL A 611 26.67 -5.74 3.70
C VAL A 611 25.39 -5.37 4.49
N PRO A 612 24.49 -6.33 4.78
CA PRO A 612 23.29 -6.06 5.55
C PRO A 612 23.61 -5.89 7.04
N LEU A 613 23.11 -4.81 7.65
CA LEU A 613 23.28 -4.54 9.08
C LEU A 613 21.92 -4.24 9.75
N MET A 614 21.37 -5.25 10.42
CA MET A 614 20.17 -5.06 11.24
C MET A 614 20.51 -4.29 12.52
N TRP A 615 19.71 -3.28 12.86
CA TRP A 615 19.90 -2.42 14.03
C TRP A 615 18.59 -2.09 14.76
N ARG A 616 18.70 -1.32 15.84
CA ARG A 616 17.58 -0.91 16.70
C ARG A 616 16.64 0.05 15.97
N THR A 617 15.34 -0.03 16.22
CA THR A 617 14.36 0.89 15.65
C THR A 617 14.46 2.26 16.32
N GLY A 618 14.52 3.32 15.53
CA GLY A 618 14.57 4.72 15.94
C GLY A 618 15.46 5.53 15.01
N HIS A 619 14.91 6.57 14.38
CA HIS A 619 15.61 7.37 13.38
C HIS A 619 16.96 7.95 13.86
N SER A 620 17.05 8.43 15.11
CA SER A 620 18.31 8.88 15.71
C SER A 620 19.34 7.75 15.88
N LEU A 621 18.89 6.53 16.20
CA LEU A 621 19.78 5.36 16.36
C LEU A 621 20.31 4.85 15.01
N ILE A 622 19.47 4.89 13.96
CA ILE A 622 19.89 4.53 12.61
C ILE A 622 20.91 5.54 12.09
N LYS A 623 20.66 6.85 12.23
CA LYS A 623 21.65 7.90 11.89
C LYS A 623 22.98 7.72 12.60
N ALA A 624 22.93 7.46 13.92
CA ALA A 624 24.14 7.20 14.69
C ALA A 624 24.89 5.97 14.16
N LYS A 625 24.17 4.88 13.85
CA LYS A 625 24.79 3.65 13.34
C LYS A 625 25.36 3.81 11.94
N MET A 626 24.69 4.56 11.07
CA MET A 626 25.20 4.89 9.74
C MET A 626 26.50 5.69 9.83
N ARG A 627 26.57 6.69 10.70
CA ARG A 627 27.81 7.44 10.95
C ARG A 627 28.93 6.56 11.49
N GLU A 628 28.63 5.68 12.45
CA GLU A 628 29.61 4.75 13.04
C GLU A 628 30.20 3.81 11.98
N THR A 629 29.38 3.33 11.06
CA THR A 629 29.74 2.27 10.11
C THR A 629 30.11 2.79 8.71
N GLY A 630 29.89 4.07 8.43
CA GLY A 630 30.01 4.63 7.08
C GLY A 630 29.01 4.00 6.10
N ALA A 631 27.83 3.61 6.56
CA ALA A 631 26.82 2.99 5.71
C ALA A 631 26.32 3.95 4.63
N ALA A 632 26.08 3.42 3.42
CA ALA A 632 25.64 4.21 2.28
C ALA A 632 24.13 4.45 2.28
N LEU A 633 23.36 3.57 2.95
CA LEU A 633 21.91 3.66 3.03
C LEU A 633 21.44 3.14 4.38
N GLY A 634 20.40 3.77 4.92
CA GLY A 634 19.63 3.30 6.05
C GLY A 634 18.15 3.31 5.73
N GLY A 635 17.36 2.48 6.39
CA GLY A 635 15.91 2.59 6.35
C GLY A 635 15.21 1.91 7.52
N GLU A 636 13.98 2.34 7.77
CA GLU A 636 13.14 1.80 8.84
C GLU A 636 11.75 1.44 8.33
N MET A 637 11.12 0.46 8.98
CA MET A 637 9.75 0.08 8.63
C MET A 637 8.72 1.22 8.79
N SER A 638 9.04 2.26 9.56
CA SER A 638 8.18 3.44 9.69
C SER A 638 8.18 4.36 8.47
N GLY A 639 9.09 4.16 7.50
CA GLY A 639 9.18 4.98 6.28
C GLY A 639 10.27 6.07 6.31
N HIS A 640 11.17 6.05 7.30
CA HIS A 640 12.38 6.87 7.25
C HIS A 640 13.41 6.20 6.33
N PHE A 641 13.99 6.98 5.40
CA PHE A 641 15.06 6.54 4.50
C PHE A 641 16.23 7.51 4.56
N PHE A 642 17.44 6.99 4.71
CA PHE A 642 18.65 7.75 4.99
C PHE A 642 19.67 7.50 3.89
N PHE A 643 19.85 8.43 2.96
CA PHE A 643 20.79 8.27 1.85
C PHE A 643 22.13 8.94 2.18
N ALA A 644 23.22 8.20 2.02
CA ALA A 644 24.59 8.67 2.18
C ALA A 644 25.51 8.12 1.05
N ASP A 645 24.93 7.69 -0.07
CA ASP A 645 25.64 7.02 -1.14
C ASP A 645 26.43 8.00 -2.03
N GLY A 646 27.69 7.69 -2.31
CA GLY A 646 28.50 8.38 -3.33
C GLY A 646 28.57 9.91 -3.24
N ASN A 647 28.44 10.51 -2.04
CA ASN A 647 28.27 11.95 -1.80
C ASN A 647 27.03 12.59 -2.47
N ARG A 648 26.05 11.79 -2.90
CA ARG A 648 24.79 12.27 -3.46
C ARG A 648 23.88 12.89 -2.41
N TRP A 649 23.97 12.45 -1.16
CA TRP A 649 23.21 12.99 -0.04
C TRP A 649 23.95 12.87 1.30
N TYR A 650 23.37 13.42 2.37
CA TYR A 650 24.10 13.76 3.60
C TYR A 650 23.86 12.81 4.80
N GLY A 651 23.09 11.73 4.62
CA GLY A 651 22.91 10.67 5.62
C GLY A 651 21.84 10.91 6.68
N PHE A 652 20.99 11.93 6.52
CA PHE A 652 19.79 12.11 7.34
C PHE A 652 18.53 11.55 6.65
N ASP A 653 17.50 11.31 7.45
CA ASP A 653 16.16 10.91 7.03
C ASP A 653 15.49 12.02 6.24
N ASP A 654 15.08 11.70 5.01
CA ASP A 654 14.46 12.66 4.10
C ASP A 654 13.45 11.95 3.18
N GLY A 655 12.17 12.09 3.51
CA GLY A 655 11.08 11.50 2.72
C GLY A 655 11.01 12.11 1.32
N ILE A 656 11.22 13.42 1.20
CA ILE A 656 11.14 14.16 -0.06
C ILE A 656 12.27 13.74 -1.01
N TYR A 657 13.50 13.62 -0.50
CA TYR A 657 14.62 13.09 -1.27
C TYR A 657 14.43 11.61 -1.61
N ALA A 658 13.86 10.81 -0.70
CA ALA A 658 13.52 9.41 -0.99
C ALA A 658 12.50 9.28 -2.13
N ALA A 659 11.50 10.18 -2.19
CA ALA A 659 10.54 10.25 -3.28
C ALA A 659 11.23 10.59 -4.61
N ALA A 660 12.11 11.59 -4.62
CA ALA A 660 12.89 11.94 -5.80
C ALA A 660 13.77 10.76 -6.28
N ARG A 661 14.42 10.05 -5.36
CA ARG A 661 15.23 8.85 -5.67
C ARG A 661 14.39 7.69 -6.21
N LEU A 662 13.19 7.49 -5.67
CA LEU A 662 12.27 6.48 -6.19
C LEU A 662 11.88 6.83 -7.63
N LEU A 663 11.51 8.08 -7.89
CA LEU A 663 11.12 8.53 -9.22
C LEU A 663 12.27 8.48 -10.23
N GLU A 664 13.51 8.76 -9.80
CA GLU A 664 14.71 8.54 -10.60
C GLU A 664 14.83 7.08 -11.06
N ILE A 665 14.68 6.13 -10.14
CA ILE A 665 14.77 4.69 -10.42
C ILE A 665 13.65 4.26 -11.37
N LEU A 666 12.42 4.69 -11.11
CA LEU A 666 11.25 4.34 -11.92
C LEU A 666 11.30 4.94 -13.34
N ALA A 667 11.76 6.18 -13.44
CA ALA A 667 11.88 6.88 -14.72
C ALA A 667 13.06 6.36 -15.56
N GLY A 668 14.12 5.87 -14.90
CA GLY A 668 15.30 5.30 -15.54
C GLY A 668 15.20 3.80 -15.86
N ASP A 669 14.07 3.14 -15.59
CA ASP A 669 13.88 1.74 -15.95
C ASP A 669 13.77 1.57 -17.48
N PRO A 670 14.71 0.88 -18.15
CA PRO A 670 14.75 0.79 -19.61
C PRO A 670 13.60 -0.04 -20.20
N GLU A 671 12.95 -0.87 -19.39
CA GLU A 671 11.76 -1.64 -19.78
C GLU A 671 10.46 -0.86 -19.56
N GLU A 672 10.54 0.37 -19.02
CA GLU A 672 9.40 1.23 -18.68
C GLU A 672 8.33 0.52 -17.84
N ARG A 673 8.75 -0.39 -16.97
CA ARG A 673 7.84 -1.18 -16.13
C ARG A 673 7.09 -0.28 -15.16
N THR A 674 5.88 -0.69 -14.85
CA THR A 674 5.07 -0.08 -13.80
C THR A 674 5.69 -0.34 -12.43
N VAL A 675 5.29 0.47 -11.43
CA VAL A 675 5.70 0.28 -10.03
C VAL A 675 5.42 -1.15 -9.57
N SER A 676 4.25 -1.68 -9.89
CA SER A 676 3.83 -3.02 -9.47
C SER A 676 4.65 -4.13 -10.10
N GLU A 677 5.03 -4.00 -11.38
CA GLU A 677 5.93 -4.95 -12.05
C GLU A 677 7.33 -4.94 -11.42
N LEU A 678 7.88 -3.76 -11.12
CA LEU A 678 9.18 -3.64 -10.46
C LEU A 678 9.16 -4.24 -9.05
N PHE A 679 8.11 -3.99 -8.27
CA PHE A 679 7.99 -4.58 -6.95
C PHE A 679 7.68 -6.08 -7.03
N ALA A 680 7.00 -6.58 -8.05
CA ALA A 680 6.70 -8.01 -8.21
C ALA A 680 7.96 -8.88 -8.29
N ASP A 681 9.06 -8.36 -8.85
CA ASP A 681 10.36 -9.03 -8.90
C ASP A 681 11.05 -9.12 -7.52
N LEU A 682 10.66 -8.27 -6.58
CA LEU A 682 11.20 -8.30 -5.22
C LEU A 682 10.50 -9.38 -4.37
N PRO A 683 11.28 -10.13 -3.56
CA PRO A 683 10.73 -11.16 -2.70
C PRO A 683 9.74 -10.56 -1.69
N HIS A 684 8.67 -11.31 -1.40
CA HIS A 684 7.65 -10.93 -0.44
C HIS A 684 7.15 -12.14 0.35
N SER A 685 6.49 -11.85 1.47
CA SER A 685 5.96 -12.83 2.41
C SER A 685 4.59 -12.38 2.91
N LEU A 686 3.86 -13.30 3.54
CA LEU A 686 2.71 -12.91 4.36
C LEU A 686 3.22 -12.26 5.64
N ALA A 687 2.80 -11.03 5.90
CA ALA A 687 3.12 -10.31 7.12
C ALA A 687 1.85 -9.83 7.81
N THR A 688 1.88 -9.76 9.14
CA THR A 688 0.88 -9.00 9.88
C THR A 688 1.14 -7.50 9.70
N PRO A 689 0.12 -6.65 9.86
CA PRO A 689 0.37 -5.27 10.20
C PRO A 689 1.14 -5.18 11.52
N GLU A 690 1.55 -3.98 11.90
CA GLU A 690 2.04 -3.73 13.25
C GLU A 690 0.91 -3.93 14.26
N LEU A 691 1.15 -4.80 15.24
CA LEU A 691 0.17 -5.12 16.27
C LEU A 691 0.63 -4.49 17.59
N ARG A 692 -0.29 -3.80 18.26
CA ARG A 692 0.01 -3.09 19.50
C ARG A 692 -0.79 -3.67 20.66
N LEU A 693 -0.10 -3.87 21.78
CA LEU A 693 -0.72 -4.19 23.07
C LEU A 693 -0.44 -3.02 24.02
N ALA A 694 -1.48 -2.27 24.35
CA ALA A 694 -1.37 -1.19 25.33
C ALA A 694 -0.96 -1.76 26.69
N MET A 695 -0.01 -1.09 27.34
CA MET A 695 0.53 -1.40 28.66
C MET A 695 0.40 -0.15 29.53
N THR A 696 0.43 -0.30 30.86
CA THR A 696 0.56 0.90 31.69
C THR A 696 2.01 1.39 31.70
N ASP A 697 2.20 2.67 32.01
CA ASP A 697 3.52 3.32 31.98
C ASP A 697 4.55 2.55 32.82
N GLY A 698 5.69 2.21 32.19
CA GLY A 698 6.77 1.47 32.84
C GLY A 698 6.56 -0.05 32.94
N GLU A 699 5.41 -0.60 32.54
CA GLU A 699 5.22 -2.06 32.46
C GLU A 699 5.87 -2.67 31.23
N SER A 700 5.83 -2.01 30.07
CA SER A 700 6.40 -2.56 28.83
C SER A 700 7.91 -2.88 28.93
N PRO A 701 8.78 -2.04 29.55
CA PRO A 701 10.19 -2.39 29.71
C PRO A 701 10.40 -3.53 30.72
N ARG A 702 9.61 -3.57 31.80
CA ARG A 702 9.66 -4.65 32.81
C ARG A 702 9.24 -5.99 32.20
N PHE A 703 8.18 -5.99 31.41
CA PHE A 703 7.74 -7.16 30.66
C PHE A 703 8.84 -7.63 29.71
N MET A 704 9.43 -6.71 28.93
CA MET A 704 10.49 -7.07 27.99
C MET A 704 11.76 -7.61 28.66
N ALA A 705 12.13 -7.11 29.84
CA ALA A 705 13.23 -7.65 30.63
C ALA A 705 12.94 -9.11 31.03
N SER A 706 11.76 -9.37 31.60
CA SER A 706 11.28 -10.73 31.89
C SER A 706 11.24 -11.62 30.64
N PHE A 707 10.80 -11.08 29.51
CA PHE A 707 10.65 -11.83 28.26
C PHE A 707 11.98 -12.24 27.66
N ARG A 708 12.97 -11.35 27.70
CA ARG A 708 14.33 -11.65 27.26
C ARG A 708 14.99 -12.76 28.08
N GLU A 709 14.73 -12.81 29.38
CA GLU A 709 15.31 -13.81 30.28
C GLU A 709 14.64 -15.19 30.19
N ARG A 710 13.31 -15.22 30.01
CA ARG A 710 12.52 -16.45 30.17
C ARG A 710 12.03 -17.06 28.87
N ALA A 711 11.90 -16.27 27.79
CA ALA A 711 11.35 -16.79 26.54
C ALA A 711 12.33 -17.75 25.85
N ALA A 712 11.84 -18.93 25.47
CA ALA A 712 12.62 -19.95 24.80
C ALA A 712 11.95 -20.38 23.49
N PHE A 713 12.71 -20.32 22.38
CA PHE A 713 12.21 -20.61 21.03
C PHE A 713 12.90 -21.80 20.36
N GLY A 714 13.52 -22.69 21.14
CA GLY A 714 14.23 -23.87 20.62
C GLY A 714 15.41 -23.48 19.74
N ASP A 715 15.53 -24.12 18.57
CA ASP A 715 16.65 -23.94 17.63
C ASP A 715 16.55 -22.67 16.76
N ALA A 716 15.60 -21.80 17.04
CA ALA A 716 15.42 -20.56 16.28
C ALA A 716 16.55 -19.56 16.55
N ARG A 717 16.86 -18.70 15.57
CA ARG A 717 17.85 -17.64 15.77
C ARG A 717 17.20 -16.48 16.51
N VAL A 718 17.63 -16.25 17.75
CA VAL A 718 17.14 -15.15 18.59
C VAL A 718 18.07 -13.95 18.51
N THR A 719 17.50 -12.77 18.25
CA THR A 719 18.20 -11.48 18.23
C THR A 719 17.57 -10.56 19.28
N THR A 720 18.40 -9.98 20.15
CA THR A 720 17.95 -9.17 21.31
C THR A 720 18.42 -7.71 21.27
N ILE A 721 18.87 -7.23 20.11
CA ILE A 721 19.35 -5.84 19.94
C ILE A 721 18.27 -4.81 20.29
N ASP A 722 17.02 -5.08 19.90
CA ASP A 722 15.83 -4.28 20.22
C ASP A 722 14.63 -5.24 20.32
N GLY A 723 14.03 -5.31 21.51
CA GLY A 723 13.06 -6.35 21.81
C GLY A 723 13.64 -7.77 21.80
N VAL A 724 12.84 -8.72 21.33
CA VAL A 724 13.21 -10.11 21.00
C VAL A 724 12.66 -10.42 19.61
N ARG A 725 13.55 -10.51 18.63
CA ARG A 725 13.27 -11.01 17.28
C ARG A 725 13.71 -12.46 17.18
N VAL A 726 12.88 -13.31 16.59
CA VAL A 726 13.15 -14.74 16.44
C VAL A 726 12.96 -15.11 14.98
N ASP A 727 14.02 -15.56 14.31
CA ASP A 727 13.99 -16.01 12.93
C ASP A 727 14.03 -17.55 12.83
N TRP A 728 13.08 -18.12 12.10
CA TRP A 728 13.06 -19.49 11.58
C TRP A 728 13.35 -19.49 10.07
N PRO A 729 13.64 -20.64 9.44
CA PRO A 729 13.86 -20.72 7.99
C PRO A 729 12.69 -20.25 7.11
N ASP A 730 11.47 -20.29 7.65
CA ASP A 730 10.18 -20.09 6.96
C ASP A 730 9.36 -18.91 7.52
N GLY A 731 9.91 -18.14 8.47
CA GLY A 731 9.26 -16.97 9.04
C GLY A 731 9.98 -16.39 10.26
N TRP A 732 9.56 -15.22 10.72
CA TRP A 732 10.10 -14.55 11.90
C TRP A 732 9.02 -13.82 12.69
N GLY A 733 9.28 -13.61 13.98
CA GLY A 733 8.44 -12.80 14.85
C GLY A 733 9.24 -11.83 15.70
N LEU A 734 8.64 -10.72 16.10
CA LEU A 734 9.21 -9.71 16.98
C LEU A 734 8.22 -9.33 18.07
N VAL A 735 8.74 -9.13 19.27
CA VAL A 735 8.10 -8.31 20.32
C VAL A 735 9.12 -7.30 20.82
N ARG A 736 8.73 -6.03 20.93
CA ARG A 736 9.54 -4.96 21.53
C ARG A 736 8.68 -3.99 22.32
N ALA A 737 9.29 -3.24 23.23
CA ALA A 737 8.65 -2.08 23.84
C ALA A 737 8.71 -0.89 22.87
N SER A 738 7.60 -0.16 22.73
CA SER A 738 7.61 1.13 22.03
C SER A 738 8.40 2.16 22.85
N ASN A 739 9.07 3.09 22.13
CA ASN A 739 9.80 4.20 22.76
C ASN A 739 8.99 5.49 22.82
N THR A 740 7.87 5.55 22.08
CA THR A 740 6.99 6.71 21.99
C THR A 740 5.69 6.50 22.77
N GLU A 741 5.30 5.25 23.00
CA GLU A 741 4.04 4.87 23.63
C GLU A 741 4.27 3.79 24.69
N SER A 742 3.40 3.73 25.69
CA SER A 742 3.38 2.63 26.67
C SER A 742 2.70 1.40 26.08
N ALA A 743 3.40 0.72 25.17
CA ALA A 743 2.88 -0.44 24.48
C ALA A 743 3.97 -1.48 24.16
N LEU A 744 3.56 -2.73 23.99
CA LEU A 744 4.33 -3.74 23.27
C LEU A 744 3.93 -3.75 21.80
N VAL A 745 4.93 -3.80 20.93
CA VAL A 745 4.79 -3.84 19.48
C VAL A 745 5.19 -5.22 18.98
N PHE A 746 4.31 -5.84 18.22
CA PHE A 746 4.52 -7.13 17.58
C PHE A 746 4.45 -7.02 16.07
N ARG A 747 5.26 -7.82 15.39
CA ARG A 747 5.16 -8.05 13.94
C ARG A 747 5.57 -9.49 13.64
N PHE A 748 4.83 -10.13 12.74
CA PHE A 748 5.11 -11.50 12.30
C PHE A 748 5.13 -11.56 10.78
N GLU A 749 6.01 -12.37 10.24
CA GLU A 749 6.13 -12.61 8.81
C GLU A 749 6.46 -14.08 8.56
N ALA A 750 5.87 -14.67 7.52
CA ALA A 750 6.18 -16.03 7.11
C ALA A 750 5.88 -16.29 5.63
N ASN A 751 6.48 -17.35 5.10
CA ASN A 751 6.33 -17.74 3.69
C ASN A 751 4.91 -18.19 3.33
N ASP A 752 4.17 -18.73 4.31
CA ASP A 752 2.79 -19.17 4.14
C ASP A 752 1.97 -19.03 5.42
N GLY A 753 0.64 -19.20 5.31
CA GLY A 753 -0.28 -19.01 6.42
C GLY A 753 -0.08 -20.01 7.56
N LYS A 754 0.41 -21.23 7.31
CA LYS A 754 0.67 -22.21 8.38
C LYS A 754 1.90 -21.82 9.18
N ALA A 755 2.94 -21.38 8.50
CA ALA A 755 4.15 -20.86 9.15
C ALA A 755 3.84 -19.59 9.95
N LEU A 756 3.01 -18.68 9.43
CA LEU A 756 2.61 -17.46 10.13
C LEU A 756 1.89 -17.77 11.45
N GLU A 757 0.92 -18.69 11.42
CA GLU A 757 0.20 -19.10 12.63
C GLU A 757 1.09 -19.84 13.62
N ARG A 758 2.05 -20.66 13.15
CA ARG A 758 3.07 -21.29 14.02
C ARG A 758 3.93 -20.23 14.73
N VAL A 759 4.36 -19.20 14.02
CA VAL A 759 5.18 -18.11 14.59
C VAL A 759 4.37 -17.33 15.63
N LYS A 760 3.13 -16.94 15.31
CA LYS A 760 2.22 -16.27 16.26
C LYS A 760 2.00 -17.11 17.51
N GLU A 761 1.73 -18.41 17.34
CA GLU A 761 1.49 -19.32 18.46
C GLU A 761 2.74 -19.49 19.34
N ALA A 762 3.93 -19.55 18.75
CA ALA A 762 5.17 -19.58 19.51
C ALA A 762 5.32 -18.34 20.41
N PHE A 763 5.03 -17.15 19.88
CA PHE A 763 5.05 -15.91 20.67
C PHE A 763 3.94 -15.86 21.71
N ARG A 764 2.70 -16.29 21.37
CA ARG A 764 1.58 -16.38 22.30
C ARG A 764 1.92 -17.22 23.51
N GLN A 765 2.52 -18.39 23.30
CA GLN A 765 2.95 -19.29 24.39
C GLN A 765 3.98 -18.63 25.29
N GLN A 766 5.01 -17.97 24.72
CA GLN A 766 6.04 -17.31 25.52
C GLN A 766 5.51 -16.09 26.27
N VAL A 767 4.60 -15.30 25.66
CA VAL A 767 3.99 -14.15 26.34
C VAL A 767 3.11 -14.61 27.49
N HIS A 768 2.25 -15.61 27.28
CA HIS A 768 1.38 -16.14 28.35
C HIS A 768 2.13 -16.89 29.45
N ALA A 769 3.32 -17.45 29.17
CA ALA A 769 4.19 -18.01 30.20
C ALA A 769 4.72 -16.93 31.17
N ILE A 770 4.73 -15.67 30.75
CA ILE A 770 5.11 -14.52 31.57
C ILE A 770 3.91 -13.92 32.26
N ASP A 771 2.86 -13.66 31.48
CA ASP A 771 1.61 -13.10 31.94
C ASP A 771 0.44 -13.71 31.18
N GLY A 772 -0.22 -14.67 31.83
CA GLY A 772 -1.40 -15.36 31.29
C GLY A 772 -2.65 -14.49 31.20
N GLY A 773 -2.65 -13.29 31.77
CA GLY A 773 -3.79 -12.37 31.77
C GLY A 773 -3.84 -11.42 30.57
N LEU A 774 -2.76 -11.31 29.79
CA LEU A 774 -2.69 -10.37 28.66
C LEU A 774 -3.58 -10.79 27.50
N SER A 775 -4.47 -9.90 27.05
CA SER A 775 -5.29 -10.12 25.85
C SER A 775 -4.49 -9.77 24.60
N LEU A 776 -3.95 -10.77 23.90
CA LEU A 776 -3.11 -10.53 22.72
C LEU A 776 -3.92 -10.10 21.47
N PRO A 777 -3.39 -9.19 20.64
CA PRO A 777 -4.04 -8.69 19.44
C PRO A 777 -3.85 -9.60 18.20
N PHE A 778 -3.43 -10.84 18.37
CA PHE A 778 -3.20 -11.82 17.30
C PHE A 778 -3.63 -13.20 17.70
#